data_AF-A0AAV9RHR7-F1
#
_entry.id   AF-A0AAV9RHR7-F1
#
_cell.length_a   1.000
_cell.length_b   1.000
_cell.length_c   1.000
_cell.angle_alpha   90.00
_cell.angle_beta   90.00
_cell.angle_gamma   90.00
#
_symmetry.space_group_name_H-M   'P 1'
#
loop_
_entity.id
_entity.type
_entity.pdbx_description
1 polymer ?
#
loop_
_entity_poly.entity_id
_entity_poly.type
_entity_poly.pdbx_seq_one_letter_code
_entity_poly.pdbx_strand_id
1 'polypeptide(L)'
;MLCFVFLCSDIVIQLSSTACWNASFLDQSDDTHFKTNPKIPGIDLNSVRTLFEVLSKPAFSGLLEQATKSFESLLIPQLPRSPPDVEAMRIYLILSEYPALQDSKNYIRLTIPLAMAILRLDANPSKVLDNWWCFMDDSFFTRMVDMYKSIVVFMLTGGKTVLVPVFYDNYFLATLRLLEKLHKVNLKANHVEYSRFYIPDITSLVDIQEDYLKWFLTKAEIKMGSSPSEQNDFPSVNLCAFPFILNAQAKTTMLQTDAELQMQMAVSGANLHNVFMLLTLEPHLARNPYLVLHVRRNHLVSDTLRELTMYSDVDLKKPLKVIFDGEEAVDAGGVTKEFFLLLLKELLDPVYGMFTHYTESNLLWFSDKCFVEQNWFHLIGIICGLAIYNSTVVDLHFPLALYKKLLDVLPTLEDFKELSPTEARSLQQLLDYEGGDVEETFLLNFAITRENYGMTEIKELVPGGESIAVDKNNRKEFVEAYLCYVFSDSVCEQYSAFSSGFLKVCGGEILSLFQPSELMAMVVGNSNYNWEEMEKNAVYKGEYTATHRTVRFFWEVFHEFPLEKKKQFLLFLTGSDRIPIHGMESLRIVIQSTTAEEHYLPVAHTCYNLLDMPRYQTKEILRRRLTQAVEQYEGFSLV
;
A
#
# COMPACT_ATOMS: atom_id res chain seq x y z
N MET A 1 8.15 -45.71 -0.32
CA MET A 1 6.76 -46.13 -0.64
C MET A 1 6.53 -47.61 -0.25
N LEU A 2 6.66 -47.99 1.03
CA LEU A 2 6.56 -49.41 1.44
C LEU A 2 6.21 -49.67 2.93
N CYS A 3 5.47 -48.79 3.62
CA CYS A 3 4.91 -49.11 4.96
C CYS A 3 3.38 -49.27 5.00
N PHE A 4 2.64 -48.85 3.96
CA PHE A 4 1.16 -48.87 4.00
C PHE A 4 0.50 -50.11 3.34
N VAL A 5 1.27 -51.12 2.91
CA VAL A 5 0.73 -52.24 2.08
C VAL A 5 0.49 -53.55 2.85
N PHE A 6 0.75 -53.63 4.17
CA PHE A 6 0.41 -54.84 4.92
C PHE A 6 -0.52 -54.56 6.11
N LEU A 7 -1.70 -55.19 6.04
CA LEU A 7 -2.74 -55.40 7.06
C LEU A 7 -3.92 -54.39 7.09
N CYS A 8 -5.01 -54.76 6.40
CA CYS A 8 -6.31 -54.09 6.41
C CYS A 8 -7.03 -54.05 7.79
N SER A 9 -6.44 -54.56 8.87
CA SER A 9 -7.03 -54.49 10.23
C SER A 9 -6.62 -53.25 11.02
N ASP A 10 -5.46 -52.64 10.73
CA ASP A 10 -4.85 -51.64 11.63
C ASP A 10 -4.52 -50.29 10.95
N ILE A 11 -5.02 -50.06 9.73
CA ILE A 11 -4.72 -48.86 8.95
C ILE A 11 -5.16 -47.57 9.68
N VAL A 12 -6.27 -47.62 10.43
CA VAL A 12 -6.77 -46.49 11.21
C VAL A 12 -5.81 -46.14 12.36
N ILE A 13 -5.20 -47.14 13.00
CA ILE A 13 -4.22 -46.96 14.08
C ILE A 13 -2.92 -46.33 13.53
N GLN A 14 -2.49 -46.76 12.34
CA GLN A 14 -1.32 -46.18 11.69
C GLN A 14 -1.59 -44.72 11.28
N LEU A 15 -2.77 -44.44 10.69
CA LEU A 15 -3.15 -43.11 10.25
C LEU A 15 -3.37 -42.12 11.41
N SER A 16 -3.67 -42.62 12.61
CA SER A 16 -3.88 -41.79 13.81
C SER A 16 -2.61 -41.54 14.64
N SER A 17 -1.50 -42.22 14.32
CA SER A 17 -0.25 -42.14 15.07
C SER A 17 0.72 -41.12 14.47
N THR A 18 1.07 -40.07 15.23
CA THR A 18 2.08 -39.07 14.83
C THR A 18 3.45 -39.71 14.60
N ALA A 19 3.81 -40.74 15.38
CA ALA A 19 5.07 -41.47 15.23
C ALA A 19 5.14 -42.25 13.91
N CYS A 20 4.03 -42.86 13.48
CA CYS A 20 3.96 -43.57 12.20
C CYS A 20 4.19 -42.62 11.02
N TRP A 21 3.57 -41.44 11.06
CA TRP A 21 3.79 -40.39 10.06
C TRP A 21 5.24 -39.90 10.06
N ASN A 22 5.79 -39.54 11.23
CA ASN A 22 7.16 -39.05 11.33
C ASN A 22 8.19 -40.05 10.81
N ALA A 23 8.03 -41.34 11.12
CA ALA A 23 8.96 -42.39 10.67
C ALA A 23 8.83 -42.71 9.18
N SER A 24 7.70 -42.41 8.54
CA SER A 24 7.42 -42.80 7.14
C SER A 24 8.14 -41.93 6.10
N PHE A 25 8.60 -40.75 6.47
CA PHE A 25 9.12 -39.73 5.53
C PHE A 25 10.51 -39.21 5.92
N LEU A 26 11.30 -39.97 6.67
CA LEU A 26 12.66 -39.57 7.02
C LEU A 26 13.49 -39.36 5.74
N ASP A 27 14.25 -38.26 5.69
CA ASP A 27 15.19 -38.03 4.60
C ASP A 27 16.40 -38.95 4.75
N GLN A 28 16.52 -39.88 3.81
CA GLN A 28 17.58 -40.89 3.78
C GLN A 28 18.82 -40.41 2.99
N SER A 29 18.76 -39.24 2.37
CA SER A 29 19.92 -38.68 1.67
C SER A 29 20.97 -38.20 2.68
N ASP A 30 22.21 -38.67 2.56
CA ASP A 30 23.34 -38.25 3.41
C ASP A 30 23.06 -38.24 4.94
N ASP A 31 22.27 -39.21 5.41
CA ASP A 31 21.89 -39.35 6.82
C ASP A 31 21.29 -38.06 7.44
N THR A 32 20.65 -37.22 6.63
CA THR A 32 20.12 -35.91 7.06
C THR A 32 19.04 -36.01 8.13
N HIS A 33 18.28 -37.10 8.21
CA HIS A 33 17.32 -37.33 9.30
C HIS A 33 18.00 -37.43 10.69
N PHE A 34 19.25 -37.88 10.78
CA PHE A 34 20.03 -37.85 12.03
C PHE A 34 20.54 -36.44 12.36
N LYS A 35 20.49 -35.51 11.41
CA LYS A 35 20.86 -34.10 11.57
C LYS A 35 19.66 -33.22 11.95
N THR A 36 18.50 -33.79 12.30
CA THR A 36 17.31 -33.00 12.64
C THR A 36 17.56 -32.07 13.80
N ASN A 37 17.26 -30.79 13.58
CA ASN A 37 17.49 -29.71 14.52
C ASN A 37 16.55 -28.53 14.18
N PRO A 38 16.55 -27.45 14.97
CA PRO A 38 15.69 -26.29 14.73
C PRO A 38 15.81 -25.59 13.36
N LYS A 39 16.79 -25.95 12.52
CA LYS A 39 16.96 -25.45 11.14
C LYS A 39 16.69 -26.52 10.08
N ILE A 40 16.87 -27.79 10.42
CA ILE A 40 16.78 -28.91 9.47
C ILE A 40 15.68 -29.87 9.95
N PRO A 41 14.55 -29.98 9.25
CA PRO A 41 13.48 -30.91 9.65
C PRO A 41 13.88 -32.38 9.54
N GLY A 42 14.76 -32.72 8.60
CA GLY A 42 15.18 -34.11 8.32
C GLY A 42 14.04 -34.99 7.80
N ILE A 43 13.15 -34.40 6.98
CA ILE A 43 12.00 -35.06 6.37
C ILE A 43 12.04 -34.86 4.84
N ASP A 44 11.73 -35.90 4.09
CA ASP A 44 11.55 -35.86 2.64
C ASP A 44 10.11 -35.44 2.30
N LEU A 45 9.94 -34.13 2.09
CA LEU A 45 8.66 -33.53 1.71
C LEU A 45 8.19 -33.94 0.31
N ASN A 46 9.10 -34.32 -0.59
CA ASN A 46 8.70 -34.78 -1.92
C ASN A 46 8.05 -36.16 -1.83
N SER A 47 8.53 -37.03 -0.94
CA SER A 47 7.86 -38.28 -0.61
C SER A 47 6.49 -38.06 0.03
N VAL A 48 6.33 -37.05 0.91
CA VAL A 48 5.02 -36.67 1.49
C VAL A 48 4.04 -36.25 0.38
N ARG A 49 4.45 -35.32 -0.49
CA ARG A 49 3.65 -34.82 -1.62
C ARG A 49 3.23 -35.95 -2.54
N THR A 50 4.18 -36.83 -2.88
CA THR A 50 3.93 -37.98 -3.75
C THR A 50 2.90 -38.94 -3.13
N LEU A 51 2.98 -39.21 -1.82
CA LEU A 51 1.97 -40.02 -1.15
C LEU A 51 0.59 -39.38 -1.29
N PHE A 52 0.48 -38.10 -0.96
CA PHE A 52 -0.82 -37.43 -0.99
C PHE A 52 -1.39 -37.31 -2.39
N GLU A 53 -0.57 -37.06 -3.41
CA GLU A 53 -0.99 -37.10 -4.81
C GLU A 53 -1.54 -38.47 -5.20
N VAL A 54 -0.89 -39.56 -4.75
CA VAL A 54 -1.38 -40.93 -4.96
C VAL A 54 -2.70 -41.15 -4.23
N LEU A 55 -2.82 -40.75 -2.96
CA LEU A 55 -4.04 -40.88 -2.16
C LEU A 55 -5.23 -40.08 -2.73
N SER A 56 -4.96 -38.97 -3.41
CA SER A 56 -5.99 -38.15 -4.07
C SER A 56 -6.57 -38.79 -5.34
N LYS A 57 -5.97 -39.88 -5.87
CA LYS A 57 -6.51 -40.57 -7.05
C LYS A 57 -7.83 -41.28 -6.70
N PRO A 58 -8.81 -41.35 -7.62
CA PRO A 58 -10.13 -41.95 -7.35
C PRO A 58 -10.08 -43.38 -6.80
N ALA A 59 -9.06 -44.16 -7.20
CA ALA A 59 -8.82 -45.53 -6.75
C ALA A 59 -8.59 -45.66 -5.24
N PHE A 60 -8.15 -44.59 -4.56
CA PHE A 60 -7.84 -44.57 -3.13
C PHE A 60 -8.80 -43.69 -2.31
N SER A 61 -9.93 -43.27 -2.89
CA SER A 61 -10.91 -42.38 -2.25
C SER A 61 -11.38 -42.85 -0.87
N GLY A 62 -11.62 -44.16 -0.70
CA GLY A 62 -11.99 -44.72 0.62
C GLY A 62 -10.88 -44.60 1.67
N LEU A 63 -9.61 -44.75 1.27
CA LEU A 63 -8.47 -44.58 2.17
C LEU A 63 -8.25 -43.11 2.53
N LEU A 64 -8.43 -42.21 1.56
CA LEU A 64 -8.38 -40.77 1.78
C LEU A 64 -9.48 -40.30 2.74
N GLU A 65 -10.69 -40.85 2.65
CA GLU A 65 -11.78 -40.55 3.58
C GLU A 65 -11.46 -41.04 5.00
N GLN A 66 -10.89 -42.24 5.13
CA GLN A 66 -10.42 -42.77 6.42
C GLN A 66 -9.29 -41.93 7.02
N ALA A 67 -8.32 -41.50 6.21
CA ALA A 67 -7.25 -40.61 6.63
C ALA A 67 -7.80 -39.26 7.09
N THR A 68 -8.73 -38.67 6.33
CA THR A 68 -9.40 -37.41 6.71
C THR A 68 -10.11 -37.53 8.06
N LYS A 69 -10.91 -38.58 8.25
CA LYS A 69 -11.60 -38.87 9.52
C LYS A 69 -10.62 -39.06 10.67
N SER A 70 -9.50 -39.74 10.43
CA SER A 70 -8.44 -39.92 11.43
C SER A 70 -7.78 -38.59 11.82
N PHE A 71 -7.48 -37.73 10.85
CA PHE A 71 -6.92 -36.41 11.11
C PHE A 71 -7.89 -35.51 11.89
N GLU A 72 -9.15 -35.48 11.49
CA GLU A 72 -10.21 -34.70 12.13
C GLU A 72 -10.46 -35.15 13.58
N SER A 73 -10.67 -36.45 13.80
CA SER A 73 -11.17 -36.95 15.09
C SER A 73 -10.10 -37.41 16.07
N LEU A 74 -8.89 -37.74 15.61
CA LEU A 74 -7.84 -38.32 16.44
C LEU A 74 -6.56 -37.48 16.41
N LEU A 75 -5.96 -37.30 15.23
CA LEU A 75 -4.57 -36.83 15.16
C LEU A 75 -4.44 -35.33 15.48
N ILE A 76 -5.21 -34.45 14.81
CA ILE A 76 -5.14 -32.99 15.05
C ILE A 76 -5.50 -32.62 16.50
N PRO A 77 -6.60 -33.14 17.10
CA PRO A 77 -6.96 -32.83 18.48
C PRO A 77 -5.88 -33.21 19.50
N GLN A 78 -5.13 -34.30 19.24
CA GLN A 78 -4.10 -34.86 20.12
C GLN A 78 -2.72 -34.21 19.95
N LEU A 79 -2.53 -33.29 19.01
CA LEU A 79 -1.24 -32.60 18.81
C LEU A 79 -0.81 -31.83 20.08
N PRO A 80 0.34 -32.16 20.68
CA PRO A 80 0.74 -31.60 21.97
C PRO A 80 1.15 -30.12 21.86
N ARG A 81 0.99 -29.37 22.96
CA ARG A 81 1.46 -27.96 23.04
C ARG A 81 2.99 -27.86 23.12
N SER A 82 3.57 -28.83 23.83
CA SER A 82 5.02 -29.04 23.96
C SER A 82 5.34 -30.46 23.49
N PRO A 83 5.66 -30.66 22.20
CA PRO A 83 6.18 -31.92 21.71
C PRO A 83 7.47 -32.30 22.47
N PRO A 84 7.73 -33.59 22.71
CA PRO A 84 8.82 -34.05 23.57
C PRO A 84 10.22 -33.71 23.02
N ASP A 85 10.34 -33.58 21.70
CA ASP A 85 11.58 -33.31 21.00
C ASP A 85 11.30 -32.62 19.64
N VAL A 86 12.38 -32.23 18.96
CA VAL A 86 12.32 -31.53 17.66
C VAL A 86 11.82 -32.45 16.55
N GLU A 87 12.04 -33.77 16.62
CA GLU A 87 11.57 -34.71 15.60
C GLU A 87 10.06 -34.86 15.61
N ALA A 88 9.46 -34.82 16.80
CA ALA A 88 8.01 -34.85 16.98
C ALA A 88 7.30 -33.70 16.25
N MET A 89 8.00 -32.60 15.95
CA MET A 89 7.47 -31.45 15.20
C MET A 89 7.24 -31.72 13.71
N ARG A 90 7.87 -32.76 13.12
CA ARG A 90 7.76 -33.06 11.69
C ARG A 90 6.29 -33.23 11.23
N ILE A 91 5.43 -33.73 12.11
CA ILE A 91 4.00 -33.93 11.84
C ILE A 91 3.28 -32.65 11.39
N TYR A 92 3.68 -31.48 11.91
CA TYR A 92 3.05 -30.21 11.52
C TYR A 92 3.37 -29.85 10.07
N LEU A 93 4.56 -30.19 9.57
CA LEU A 93 4.91 -30.03 8.16
C LEU A 93 4.19 -31.05 7.28
N ILE A 94 4.14 -32.32 7.71
CA ILE A 94 3.43 -33.38 6.99
C ILE A 94 1.96 -33.02 6.80
N LEU A 95 1.27 -32.63 7.88
CA LEU A 95 -0.14 -32.28 7.81
C LEU A 95 -0.38 -31.07 6.91
N SER A 96 0.52 -30.09 6.91
CA SER A 96 0.40 -28.89 6.07
C SER A 96 0.43 -29.20 4.55
N GLU A 97 0.93 -30.36 4.14
CA GLU A 97 0.93 -30.83 2.75
C GLU A 97 -0.34 -31.60 2.37
N TYR A 98 -1.28 -31.80 3.30
CA TYR A 98 -2.46 -32.63 3.06
C TYR A 98 -3.47 -31.93 2.12
N PRO A 99 -3.78 -32.49 0.93
CA PRO A 99 -4.57 -31.78 -0.09
C PRO A 99 -5.99 -31.40 0.35
N ALA A 100 -6.61 -32.21 1.21
CA ALA A 100 -7.97 -31.96 1.66
C ALA A 100 -8.10 -30.69 2.52
N LEU A 101 -7.00 -30.13 3.02
CA LEU A 101 -6.98 -28.86 3.74
C LEU A 101 -7.38 -27.66 2.87
N GLN A 102 -7.21 -27.78 1.54
CA GLN A 102 -7.55 -26.72 0.59
C GLN A 102 -9.03 -26.70 0.21
N ASP A 103 -9.75 -27.81 0.41
CA ASP A 103 -11.19 -27.91 0.14
C ASP A 103 -11.99 -27.14 1.20
N SER A 104 -12.83 -26.21 0.75
CA SER A 104 -13.67 -25.37 1.61
C SER A 104 -14.63 -26.17 2.50
N LYS A 105 -15.00 -27.39 2.09
CA LYS A 105 -15.82 -28.31 2.92
C LYS A 105 -15.13 -28.73 4.20
N ASN A 106 -13.80 -28.72 4.22
CA ASN A 106 -13.00 -29.20 5.34
C ASN A 106 -12.44 -28.07 6.22
N TYR A 107 -12.65 -26.79 5.87
CA TYR A 107 -12.08 -25.66 6.62
C TYR A 107 -12.43 -25.69 8.11
N ILE A 108 -13.71 -25.89 8.43
CA ILE A 108 -14.22 -25.89 9.81
C ILE A 108 -13.75 -27.13 10.59
N ARG A 109 -13.64 -28.28 9.92
CA ARG A 109 -13.40 -29.59 10.55
C ARG A 109 -11.92 -29.96 10.64
N LEU A 110 -11.10 -29.43 9.75
CA LEU A 110 -9.72 -29.88 9.56
C LEU A 110 -8.73 -28.71 9.56
N THR A 111 -8.89 -27.76 8.64
CA THR A 111 -7.86 -26.73 8.37
C THR A 111 -7.73 -25.71 9.50
N ILE A 112 -8.85 -25.22 10.04
CA ILE A 112 -8.85 -24.29 11.17
C ILE A 112 -8.44 -25.00 12.47
N PRO A 113 -8.92 -26.22 12.78
CA PRO A 113 -8.37 -27.00 13.90
C PRO A 113 -6.86 -27.22 13.84
N LEU A 114 -6.29 -27.46 12.65
CA LEU A 114 -4.84 -27.54 12.48
C LEU A 114 -4.17 -26.19 12.79
N ALA A 115 -4.73 -25.07 12.31
CA ALA A 115 -4.23 -23.73 12.63
C ALA A 115 -4.23 -23.46 14.14
N MET A 116 -5.33 -23.80 14.82
CA MET A 116 -5.44 -23.68 16.27
C MET A 116 -4.41 -24.57 16.99
N ALA A 117 -4.16 -25.79 16.52
CA ALA A 117 -3.14 -26.67 17.08
C ALA A 117 -1.73 -26.10 16.93
N ILE A 118 -1.42 -25.49 15.78
CA ILE A 118 -0.13 -24.80 15.54
C ILE A 118 0.00 -23.58 16.46
N LEU A 119 -1.04 -22.75 16.57
CA LEU A 119 -1.02 -21.55 17.40
C LEU A 119 -0.96 -21.85 18.91
N ARG A 120 -1.32 -23.06 19.31
CA ARG A 120 -1.28 -23.55 20.69
C ARG A 120 0.11 -24.04 21.12
N LEU A 121 1.07 -24.13 20.19
CA LEU A 121 2.44 -24.52 20.48
C LEU A 121 3.12 -23.55 21.45
N ASP A 122 3.88 -24.08 22.40
CA ASP A 122 4.70 -23.28 23.30
C ASP A 122 5.82 -22.54 22.53
N ALA A 123 6.39 -21.50 23.15
CA ALA A 123 7.28 -20.56 22.47
C ALA A 123 8.47 -21.22 21.74
N ASN A 124 9.06 -22.27 22.32
CA ASN A 124 10.20 -22.97 21.73
C ASN A 124 9.81 -23.82 20.50
N PRO A 125 8.87 -24.77 20.60
CA PRO A 125 8.31 -25.48 19.43
C PRO A 125 7.81 -24.54 18.32
N SER A 126 7.12 -23.47 18.69
CA SER A 126 6.58 -22.48 17.75
C SER A 126 7.68 -21.79 16.94
N LYS A 127 8.83 -21.48 17.56
CA LYS A 127 10.03 -20.92 16.89
C LYS A 127 10.72 -21.94 15.98
N VAL A 128 10.75 -23.21 16.37
CA VAL A 128 11.30 -24.29 15.52
C VAL A 128 10.51 -24.36 14.21
N LEU A 129 9.18 -24.35 14.29
CA LEU A 129 8.32 -24.36 13.11
C LEU A 129 8.50 -23.11 12.23
N ASP A 130 8.61 -21.92 12.84
CA ASP A 130 8.89 -20.67 12.11
C ASP A 130 10.20 -20.75 11.32
N ASN A 131 11.26 -21.27 11.95
CA ASN A 131 12.55 -21.44 11.31
C ASN A 131 12.47 -22.43 10.15
N TRP A 132 11.78 -23.56 10.34
CA TRP A 132 11.59 -24.53 9.26
C TRP A 132 10.84 -23.91 8.08
N TRP A 133 9.76 -23.16 8.34
CA TRP A 133 9.04 -22.47 7.28
C TRP A 133 9.89 -21.46 6.52
N CYS A 134 10.92 -20.85 7.12
CA CYS A 134 11.85 -19.96 6.41
C CYS A 134 12.74 -20.67 5.38
N PHE A 135 12.85 -22.00 5.44
CA PHE A 135 13.70 -22.80 4.54
C PHE A 135 12.89 -23.68 3.59
N MET A 136 11.56 -23.56 3.61
CA MET A 136 10.68 -24.31 2.70
C MET A 136 10.73 -23.72 1.30
N ASP A 137 10.28 -24.48 0.30
CA ASP A 137 10.16 -23.95 -1.06
C ASP A 137 9.00 -22.96 -1.19
N ASP A 138 9.15 -22.01 -2.13
CA ASP A 138 8.16 -20.96 -2.37
C ASP A 138 6.79 -21.52 -2.77
N SER A 139 6.74 -22.71 -3.40
CA SER A 139 5.49 -23.35 -3.78
C SER A 139 4.69 -23.80 -2.56
N PHE A 140 5.36 -24.40 -1.57
CA PHE A 140 4.75 -24.77 -0.30
C PHE A 140 4.21 -23.54 0.43
N PHE A 141 5.05 -22.52 0.55
CA PHE A 141 4.70 -21.31 1.27
C PHE A 141 3.53 -20.58 0.61
N THR A 142 3.52 -20.48 -0.71
CA THR A 142 2.41 -19.93 -1.50
C THR A 142 1.10 -20.67 -1.23
N ARG A 143 1.12 -22.02 -1.26
CA ARG A 143 -0.07 -22.84 -0.96
C ARG A 143 -0.62 -22.56 0.44
N MET A 144 0.26 -22.43 1.44
CA MET A 144 -0.14 -22.13 2.83
C MET A 144 -0.82 -20.77 2.93
N VAL A 145 -0.22 -19.72 2.35
CA VAL A 145 -0.80 -18.37 2.35
C VAL A 145 -2.15 -18.35 1.65
N ASP A 146 -2.25 -18.92 0.45
CA ASP A 146 -3.50 -18.93 -0.32
C ASP A 146 -4.62 -19.71 0.37
N MET A 147 -4.29 -20.84 1.00
CA MET A 147 -5.24 -21.65 1.74
C MET A 147 -5.85 -20.87 2.91
N TYR A 148 -5.02 -20.26 3.76
CA TYR A 148 -5.56 -19.53 4.91
C TYR A 148 -6.24 -18.21 4.51
N LYS A 149 -5.82 -17.56 3.43
CA LYS A 149 -6.57 -16.44 2.83
C LYS A 149 -7.97 -16.87 2.37
N SER A 150 -8.07 -18.03 1.72
CA SER A 150 -9.35 -18.58 1.26
C SER A 150 -10.30 -18.86 2.44
N ILE A 151 -9.76 -19.26 3.59
CA ILE A 151 -10.53 -19.41 4.82
C ILE A 151 -11.04 -18.06 5.34
N VAL A 152 -10.22 -17.00 5.31
CA VAL A 152 -10.68 -15.65 5.71
C VAL A 152 -11.84 -15.21 4.81
N VAL A 153 -11.73 -15.37 3.48
CA VAL A 153 -12.81 -15.05 2.54
C VAL A 153 -14.07 -15.90 2.79
N PHE A 154 -13.90 -17.19 3.05
CA PHE A 154 -15.01 -18.10 3.41
C PHE A 154 -15.72 -17.63 4.68
N MET A 155 -14.97 -17.20 5.70
CA MET A 155 -15.53 -16.69 6.95
C MET A 155 -16.29 -15.37 6.75
N LEU A 156 -15.81 -14.49 5.88
CA LEU A 156 -16.46 -13.21 5.57
C LEU A 156 -17.75 -13.36 4.75
N THR A 157 -17.78 -14.30 3.79
CA THR A 157 -18.91 -14.47 2.86
C THR A 157 -19.98 -15.44 3.34
N GLY A 158 -19.59 -16.53 4.01
CA GLY A 158 -20.50 -17.62 4.37
C GLY A 158 -20.38 -18.13 5.81
N GLY A 159 -19.29 -17.85 6.52
CA GLY A 159 -19.06 -18.42 7.85
C GLY A 159 -20.09 -18.02 8.91
N LYS A 160 -20.65 -16.80 8.82
CA LYS A 160 -21.64 -16.28 9.78
C LYS A 160 -22.96 -17.07 9.80
N THR A 161 -23.30 -17.75 8.71
CA THR A 161 -24.55 -18.54 8.63
C THR A 161 -24.35 -20.00 9.06
N VAL A 162 -23.10 -20.46 9.11
CA VAL A 162 -22.75 -21.87 9.36
C VAL A 162 -22.36 -22.12 10.82
N LEU A 163 -21.77 -21.13 11.49
CA LEU A 163 -21.22 -21.27 12.84
C LEU A 163 -22.03 -20.52 13.89
N VAL A 164 -22.09 -21.08 15.10
CA VAL A 164 -22.54 -20.36 16.29
C VAL A 164 -21.54 -19.24 16.59
N PRO A 165 -21.98 -18.03 16.99
CA PRO A 165 -21.10 -16.86 17.12
C PRO A 165 -19.79 -17.10 17.89
N VAL A 166 -19.84 -17.80 19.02
CA VAL A 166 -18.65 -18.09 19.85
C VAL A 166 -17.57 -18.89 19.10
N PHE A 167 -17.96 -19.84 18.25
CA PHE A 167 -17.00 -20.61 17.46
C PHE A 167 -16.51 -19.81 16.25
N TYR A 168 -17.36 -18.97 15.68
CA TYR A 168 -17.00 -18.11 14.55
C TYR A 168 -15.82 -17.20 14.90
N ASP A 169 -15.92 -16.42 15.99
CA ASP A 169 -14.88 -15.44 16.34
C ASP A 169 -13.55 -16.11 16.67
N ASN A 170 -13.58 -17.21 17.43
CA ASN A 170 -12.37 -17.96 17.75
C ASN A 170 -11.69 -18.54 16.50
N TYR A 171 -12.48 -19.07 15.56
CA TYR A 171 -11.97 -19.68 14.34
C TYR A 171 -11.41 -18.63 13.39
N PHE A 172 -12.10 -17.50 13.28
CA PHE A 172 -11.69 -16.38 12.47
C PHE A 172 -10.39 -15.76 13.00
N LEU A 173 -10.32 -15.51 14.32
CA LEU A 173 -9.10 -15.01 14.96
C LEU A 173 -7.92 -15.99 14.82
N ALA A 174 -8.15 -17.30 14.98
CA ALA A 174 -7.12 -18.31 14.78
C ALA A 174 -6.57 -18.30 13.34
N THR A 175 -7.46 -18.15 12.35
CA THR A 175 -7.06 -18.06 10.95
C THR A 175 -6.20 -16.82 10.69
N LEU A 176 -6.62 -15.65 11.18
CA LEU A 176 -5.88 -14.39 11.03
C LEU A 176 -4.52 -14.43 11.74
N ARG A 177 -4.44 -14.98 12.95
CA ARG A 177 -3.18 -15.13 13.70
C ARG A 177 -2.21 -16.10 13.03
N LEU A 178 -2.71 -17.15 12.39
CA LEU A 178 -1.84 -18.04 11.63
C LEU A 178 -1.30 -17.36 10.37
N LEU A 179 -2.15 -16.63 9.64
CA LEU A 179 -1.69 -15.78 8.53
C LEU A 179 -0.66 -14.75 8.99
N GLU A 180 -0.85 -14.15 10.17
CA GLU A 180 0.11 -13.21 10.77
C GLU A 180 1.45 -13.91 11.07
N LYS A 181 1.41 -15.15 11.57
CA LYS A 181 2.62 -15.96 11.78
C LYS A 181 3.34 -16.26 10.47
N LEU A 182 2.61 -16.65 9.41
CA LEU A 182 3.18 -16.82 8.07
C LEU A 182 3.76 -15.51 7.55
N HIS A 183 3.05 -14.40 7.70
CA HIS A 183 3.54 -13.08 7.31
C HIS A 183 4.88 -12.74 7.97
N LYS A 184 5.01 -12.96 9.29
CA LYS A 184 6.25 -12.77 10.05
C LYS A 184 7.40 -13.67 9.58
N VAL A 185 7.11 -14.88 9.10
CA VAL A 185 8.10 -15.76 8.46
C VAL A 185 8.51 -15.19 7.10
N ASN A 186 7.54 -14.73 6.30
CA ASN A 186 7.81 -14.16 4.99
C ASN A 186 8.69 -12.91 5.05
N LEU A 187 8.53 -12.05 6.07
CA LEU A 187 9.42 -10.89 6.29
C LEU A 187 10.89 -11.26 6.48
N LYS A 188 11.20 -12.52 6.83
CA LYS A 188 12.58 -13.01 7.00
C LYS A 188 13.09 -13.76 5.77
N ALA A 189 12.22 -14.56 5.14
CA ALA A 189 12.60 -15.50 4.09
C ALA A 189 12.28 -15.01 2.67
N ASN A 190 11.36 -14.04 2.52
CA ASN A 190 10.92 -13.47 1.25
C ASN A 190 10.43 -14.53 0.23
N HIS A 191 9.67 -15.53 0.68
CA HIS A 191 9.12 -16.58 -0.19
C HIS A 191 8.09 -16.07 -1.20
N VAL A 192 7.28 -15.10 -0.80
CA VAL A 192 6.25 -14.48 -1.65
C VAL A 192 6.28 -12.97 -1.50
N GLU A 193 5.79 -12.26 -2.51
CA GLU A 193 5.59 -10.81 -2.41
C GLU A 193 4.61 -10.45 -1.28
N TYR A 194 4.83 -9.30 -0.64
CA TYR A 194 3.96 -8.78 0.42
C TYR A 194 2.49 -8.68 -0.05
N SER A 195 2.28 -8.26 -1.29
CA SER A 195 0.98 -8.15 -1.95
C SER A 195 0.20 -9.47 -2.01
N ARG A 196 0.89 -10.62 -1.96
CA ARG A 196 0.24 -11.94 -1.96
C ARG A 196 -0.60 -12.17 -0.72
N PHE A 197 -0.34 -11.47 0.38
CA PHE A 197 -1.16 -11.56 1.59
C PHE A 197 -2.49 -10.81 1.48
N TYR A 198 -2.64 -9.88 0.52
CA TYR A 198 -3.83 -9.04 0.40
C TYR A 198 -5.06 -9.84 0.02
N ILE A 199 -6.18 -9.49 0.65
CA ILE A 199 -7.51 -9.95 0.23
C ILE A 199 -8.01 -8.96 -0.83
N PRO A 200 -8.07 -9.35 -2.13
CA PRO A 200 -8.27 -8.40 -3.23
C PRO A 200 -9.54 -7.56 -3.10
N ASP A 201 -10.66 -8.18 -2.73
CA ASP A 201 -11.98 -7.52 -2.69
C ASP A 201 -12.43 -7.17 -1.27
N ILE A 202 -11.49 -6.97 -0.33
CA ILE A 202 -11.81 -6.79 1.09
C ILE A 202 -12.76 -5.62 1.36
N THR A 203 -12.68 -4.54 0.58
CA THR A 203 -13.54 -3.35 0.66
C THR A 203 -14.99 -3.63 0.26
N SER A 204 -15.24 -4.68 -0.53
CA SER A 204 -16.60 -5.14 -0.88
C SER A 204 -17.18 -6.11 0.16
N LEU A 205 -16.31 -6.76 0.94
CA LEU A 205 -16.68 -7.77 1.93
C LEU A 205 -16.93 -7.17 3.31
N VAL A 206 -16.25 -6.07 3.64
CA VAL A 206 -16.21 -5.47 4.97
C VAL A 206 -16.26 -3.96 4.85
N ASP A 207 -17.10 -3.34 5.69
CA ASP A 207 -17.04 -1.90 5.91
C ASP A 207 -15.77 -1.55 6.72
N ILE A 208 -14.74 -1.10 6.01
CA ILE A 208 -13.44 -0.75 6.60
C ILE A 208 -13.56 0.44 7.55
N GLN A 209 -14.47 1.38 7.30
CA GLN A 209 -14.68 2.54 8.15
C GLN A 209 -15.25 2.09 9.51
N GLU A 210 -16.28 1.24 9.50
CA GLU A 210 -16.87 0.71 10.73
C GLU A 210 -15.89 -0.18 11.51
N ASP A 211 -15.15 -1.06 10.82
CA ASP A 211 -14.15 -1.94 11.42
C ASP A 211 -13.00 -1.15 12.07
N TYR A 212 -12.54 -0.08 11.40
CA TYR A 212 -11.53 0.84 11.93
C TYR A 212 -12.01 1.52 13.21
N LEU A 213 -13.22 2.06 13.21
CA LEU A 213 -13.79 2.74 14.39
C LEU A 213 -13.89 1.79 15.60
N LYS A 214 -14.34 0.55 15.39
CA LYS A 214 -14.37 -0.49 16.44
C LYS A 214 -12.98 -0.79 16.97
N TRP A 215 -11.99 -0.92 16.08
CA TRP A 215 -10.61 -1.15 16.47
C TRP A 215 -10.01 0.03 17.24
N PHE A 216 -10.25 1.26 16.80
CA PHE A 216 -9.83 2.48 17.46
C PHE A 216 -10.40 2.59 18.88
N LEU A 217 -11.70 2.35 19.05
CA LEU A 217 -12.38 2.37 20.35
C LEU A 217 -11.82 1.29 21.29
N THR A 218 -11.61 0.07 20.78
CA THR A 218 -11.02 -1.03 21.56
C THR A 218 -9.63 -0.65 22.07
N LYS A 219 -8.80 -0.02 21.23
CA LYS A 219 -7.48 0.50 21.63
C LYS A 219 -7.58 1.60 22.67
N ALA A 220 -8.57 2.49 22.57
CA ALA A 220 -8.77 3.59 23.51
C ALA A 220 -9.22 3.09 24.90
N GLU A 221 -10.12 2.11 24.96
CA GLU A 221 -10.58 1.47 26.20
C GLU A 221 -9.41 0.81 26.96
N ILE A 222 -8.57 0.07 26.24
CA ILE A 222 -7.37 -0.56 26.81
C ILE A 222 -6.43 0.50 27.41
N LYS A 223 -6.23 1.63 26.74
CA LYS A 223 -5.38 2.72 27.23
C LYS A 223 -5.95 3.43 28.46
N MET A 224 -7.27 3.48 28.62
CA MET A 224 -7.94 4.12 29.77
C MET A 224 -8.05 3.20 30.99
N GLY A 225 -7.54 1.97 30.93
CA GLY A 225 -7.58 1.02 32.05
C GLY A 225 -8.99 0.51 32.38
N SER A 226 -9.96 0.80 31.52
CA SER A 226 -11.30 0.24 31.58
C SER A 226 -11.22 -1.24 31.23
N SER A 227 -11.62 -2.14 32.13
CA SER A 227 -11.95 -3.51 31.71
C SER A 227 -13.04 -3.40 30.64
N PRO A 228 -12.92 -4.09 29.49
CA PRO A 228 -14.01 -4.11 28.51
C PRO A 228 -15.28 -4.52 29.26
N SER A 229 -16.31 -3.68 29.19
CA SER A 229 -17.55 -3.88 29.92
C SER A 229 -18.04 -5.31 29.69
N GLU A 230 -18.26 -6.07 30.76
CA GLU A 230 -18.78 -7.45 30.75
C GLU A 230 -20.19 -7.60 30.13
N GLN A 231 -20.66 -6.60 29.37
CA GLN A 231 -21.96 -6.56 28.71
C GLN A 231 -21.88 -6.74 27.19
N ASN A 232 -20.68 -6.80 26.59
CA ASN A 232 -20.49 -7.39 25.27
C ASN A 232 -19.65 -8.65 25.45
N ASP A 233 -20.34 -9.79 25.54
CA ASP A 233 -19.71 -11.10 25.42
C ASP A 233 -18.96 -11.15 24.08
N PHE A 234 -17.62 -11.12 24.15
CA PHE A 234 -16.64 -11.23 23.05
C PHE A 234 -16.34 -9.94 22.25
N PRO A 235 -15.07 -9.45 22.24
CA PRO A 235 -14.68 -8.41 21.30
C PRO A 235 -14.73 -8.98 19.88
N SER A 236 -15.49 -8.33 19.00
CA SER A 236 -15.54 -8.68 17.58
C SER A 236 -14.12 -8.69 16.99
N VAL A 237 -13.84 -9.66 16.13
CA VAL A 237 -12.56 -9.73 15.43
C VAL A 237 -12.47 -8.56 14.44
N ASN A 238 -11.54 -7.64 14.68
CA ASN A 238 -11.33 -6.47 13.83
C ASN A 238 -10.20 -6.73 12.82
N LEU A 239 -10.49 -6.60 11.53
CA LEU A 239 -9.54 -6.84 10.45
C LEU A 239 -8.46 -5.75 10.36
N CYS A 240 -8.79 -4.52 10.78
CA CYS A 240 -7.85 -3.40 10.90
C CYS A 240 -6.68 -3.70 11.86
N ALA A 241 -6.82 -4.70 12.75
CA ALA A 241 -5.72 -5.18 13.58
C ALA A 241 -4.68 -6.04 12.81
N PHE A 242 -4.99 -6.44 11.57
CA PHE A 242 -4.15 -7.28 10.71
C PHE A 242 -3.87 -6.56 9.38
N PRO A 243 -3.11 -5.45 9.37
CA PRO A 243 -2.95 -4.60 8.18
C PRO A 243 -2.28 -5.27 6.98
N PHE A 244 -1.56 -6.37 7.17
CA PHE A 244 -0.90 -7.11 6.08
C PHE A 244 -1.87 -7.84 5.14
N ILE A 245 -3.14 -8.03 5.52
CA ILE A 245 -4.18 -8.58 4.63
C ILE A 245 -4.98 -7.49 3.91
N LEU A 246 -4.81 -6.23 4.30
CA LEU A 246 -5.51 -5.09 3.70
C LEU A 246 -4.76 -4.64 2.45
N ASN A 247 -5.48 -4.43 1.36
CA ASN A 247 -4.91 -3.83 0.16
C ASN A 247 -4.78 -2.31 0.32
N ALA A 248 -4.11 -1.67 -0.64
CA ALA A 248 -3.88 -0.22 -0.64
C ALA A 248 -5.17 0.61 -0.54
N GLN A 249 -6.26 0.15 -1.16
CA GLN A 249 -7.58 0.79 -1.11
C GLN A 249 -8.15 0.80 0.32
N ALA A 250 -8.15 -0.35 1.00
CA ALA A 250 -8.63 -0.47 2.37
C ALA A 250 -7.78 0.36 3.34
N LYS A 251 -6.45 0.32 3.21
CA LYS A 251 -5.56 1.16 4.03
C LYS A 251 -5.81 2.66 3.82
N THR A 252 -6.11 3.07 2.58
CA THR A 252 -6.49 4.46 2.29
C THR A 252 -7.78 4.82 3.00
N THR A 253 -8.81 3.98 2.95
CA THR A 253 -10.05 4.20 3.69
C THR A 253 -9.80 4.31 5.20
N MET A 254 -8.91 3.48 5.77
CA MET A 254 -8.52 3.61 7.18
C MET A 254 -7.87 4.96 7.48
N LEU A 255 -6.91 5.40 6.65
CA LEU A 255 -6.21 6.67 6.86
C LEU A 255 -7.17 7.86 6.74
N GLN A 256 -8.07 7.85 5.76
CA GLN A 256 -9.09 8.87 5.58
C GLN A 256 -10.06 8.92 6.76
N THR A 257 -10.50 7.75 7.24
CA THR A 257 -11.37 7.66 8.43
C THR A 257 -10.67 8.20 9.67
N ASP A 258 -9.38 7.88 9.84
CA ASP A 258 -8.58 8.43 10.95
C ASP A 258 -8.43 9.95 10.85
N ALA A 259 -8.18 10.47 9.64
CA ALA A 259 -8.09 11.90 9.40
C ALA A 259 -9.41 12.62 9.74
N GLU A 260 -10.55 12.12 9.25
CA GLU A 260 -11.88 12.65 9.56
C GLU A 260 -12.18 12.63 11.07
N LEU A 261 -11.84 11.54 11.75
CA LEU A 261 -12.01 11.42 13.20
C LEU A 261 -11.17 12.45 13.94
N GLN A 262 -9.89 12.59 13.57
CA GLN A 262 -8.99 13.59 14.15
C GLN A 262 -9.48 15.02 13.90
N MET A 263 -9.98 15.32 12.70
CA MET A 263 -10.59 16.60 12.37
C MET A 263 -11.80 16.91 13.26
N GLN A 264 -12.72 15.94 13.43
CA GLN A 264 -13.89 16.10 14.28
C GLN A 264 -13.52 16.30 15.76
N MET A 265 -12.49 15.59 16.24
CA MET A 265 -11.93 15.79 17.58
C MET A 265 -11.34 17.19 17.74
N ALA A 266 -10.60 17.70 16.75
CA ALA A 266 -10.03 19.05 16.76
C ALA A 266 -11.12 20.14 16.77
N VAL A 267 -12.17 19.99 15.94
CA VAL A 267 -13.34 20.88 15.94
C VAL A 267 -14.04 20.86 17.30
N SER A 268 -14.30 19.67 17.84
CA SER A 268 -14.96 19.52 19.15
C SER A 268 -14.14 20.16 20.26
N GLY A 269 -12.81 19.98 20.25
CA GLY A 269 -11.90 20.64 21.18
C GLY A 269 -11.92 22.17 21.07
N ALA A 270 -11.91 22.71 19.85
CA ALA A 270 -12.02 24.16 19.62
C ALA A 270 -13.38 24.72 20.10
N ASN A 271 -14.47 24.00 19.85
CA ASN A 271 -15.81 24.40 20.31
C ASN A 271 -15.91 24.39 21.84
N LEU A 272 -15.38 23.36 22.51
CA LEU A 272 -15.32 23.30 23.97
C LEU A 272 -14.49 24.45 24.55
N HIS A 273 -13.34 24.75 23.95
CA HIS A 273 -12.52 25.91 24.32
C HIS A 273 -13.32 27.21 24.16
N ASN A 274 -14.05 27.39 23.05
CA ASN A 274 -14.85 28.58 22.81
C ASN A 274 -16.00 28.73 23.82
N VAL A 275 -16.66 27.64 24.18
CA VAL A 275 -17.67 27.63 25.24
C VAL A 275 -17.03 28.02 26.57
N PHE A 276 -15.85 27.49 26.89
CA PHE A 276 -15.11 27.86 28.09
C PHE A 276 -14.74 29.35 28.10
N MET A 277 -14.19 29.90 27.01
CA MET A 277 -13.84 31.32 26.90
C MET A 277 -15.05 32.25 27.01
N LEU A 278 -16.20 31.82 26.48
CA LEU A 278 -17.46 32.54 26.64
C LEU A 278 -17.89 32.57 28.12
N LEU A 279 -17.73 31.46 28.84
CA LEU A 279 -18.04 31.36 30.27
C LEU A 279 -17.05 32.16 31.14
N THR A 280 -15.78 32.29 30.72
CA THR A 280 -14.77 33.12 31.41
C THR A 280 -14.79 34.60 31.00
N LEU A 281 -15.73 35.01 30.14
CA LEU A 281 -15.89 36.37 29.62
C LEU A 281 -14.67 36.90 28.84
N GLU A 282 -13.95 36.01 28.16
CA GLU A 282 -12.78 36.33 27.32
C GLU A 282 -13.02 35.92 25.85
N PRO A 283 -14.07 36.43 25.19
CA PRO A 283 -14.48 35.96 23.85
C PRO A 283 -13.43 36.22 22.76
N HIS A 284 -12.49 37.14 23.00
CA HIS A 284 -11.40 37.45 22.07
C HIS A 284 -10.36 36.34 21.94
N LEU A 285 -10.33 35.38 22.87
CA LEU A 285 -9.43 34.21 22.84
C LEU A 285 -10.11 32.96 22.24
N ALA A 286 -11.27 33.15 21.59
CA ALA A 286 -11.92 32.09 20.84
C ALA A 286 -11.03 31.61 19.68
N ARG A 287 -11.04 30.29 19.47
CA ARG A 287 -10.30 29.60 18.42
C ARG A 287 -11.22 29.30 17.25
N ASN A 288 -10.72 29.47 16.03
CA ASN A 288 -11.44 29.03 14.84
C ASN A 288 -11.50 27.49 14.80
N PRO A 289 -12.67 26.86 14.60
CA PRO A 289 -12.76 25.41 14.45
C PRO A 289 -12.17 24.89 13.13
N TYR A 290 -11.91 25.76 12.17
CA TYR A 290 -11.31 25.43 10.87
C TYR A 290 -9.88 25.94 10.76
N LEU A 291 -9.09 25.28 9.90
CA LEU A 291 -7.85 25.84 9.36
C LEU A 291 -8.21 26.68 8.14
N VAL A 292 -8.16 28.00 8.25
CA VAL A 292 -8.57 28.90 7.16
C VAL A 292 -7.35 29.51 6.50
N LEU A 293 -7.19 29.29 5.19
CA LEU A 293 -6.10 29.89 4.42
C LEU A 293 -6.66 30.96 3.49
N HIS A 294 -6.25 32.21 3.73
CA HIS A 294 -6.55 33.34 2.86
C HIS A 294 -5.41 33.55 1.87
N VAL A 295 -5.71 33.39 0.58
CA VAL A 295 -4.68 33.40 -0.47
C VAL A 295 -5.14 34.20 -1.69
N ARG A 296 -4.21 34.89 -2.34
CA ARG A 296 -4.45 35.56 -3.63
C ARG A 296 -3.89 34.71 -4.76
N ARG A 297 -4.63 34.56 -5.86
CA ARG A 297 -4.19 33.75 -7.03
C ARG A 297 -2.80 34.12 -7.53
N ASN A 298 -2.49 35.42 -7.58
CA ASN A 298 -1.21 35.92 -8.09
C ASN A 298 -0.04 35.83 -7.08
N HIS A 299 -0.31 35.38 -5.85
CA HIS A 299 0.68 35.32 -4.75
C HIS A 299 0.52 34.03 -3.92
N LEU A 300 0.04 32.95 -4.55
CA LEU A 300 -0.33 31.68 -3.93
C LEU A 300 0.73 31.18 -2.96
N VAL A 301 1.96 31.03 -3.44
CA VAL A 301 3.09 30.51 -2.65
C VAL A 301 3.35 31.40 -1.44
N SER A 302 3.59 32.70 -1.64
CA SER A 302 3.97 33.61 -0.56
C SER A 302 2.89 33.77 0.52
N ASP A 303 1.60 33.83 0.12
CA ASP A 303 0.50 33.94 1.06
C ASP A 303 0.32 32.64 1.85
N THR A 304 0.39 31.47 1.18
CA THR A 304 0.28 30.17 1.85
C THR A 304 1.37 29.97 2.88
N LEU A 305 2.63 30.24 2.53
CA LEU A 305 3.76 30.06 3.44
C LEU A 305 3.62 30.98 4.67
N ARG A 306 3.20 32.23 4.46
CA ARG A 306 2.94 33.18 5.56
C ARG A 306 1.83 32.66 6.48
N GLU A 307 0.69 32.25 5.94
CA GLU A 307 -0.44 31.72 6.72
C GLU A 307 -0.03 30.50 7.54
N LEU A 308 0.63 29.51 6.92
CA LEU A 308 1.03 28.27 7.60
C LEU A 308 2.02 28.49 8.74
N THR A 309 2.87 29.52 8.68
CA THR A 309 3.77 29.87 9.80
C THR A 309 3.05 30.39 11.05
N MET A 310 1.81 30.86 10.91
CA MET A 310 1.01 31.38 12.03
C MET A 310 0.24 30.29 12.79
N TYR A 311 0.06 29.12 12.18
CA TYR A 311 -0.75 28.04 12.74
C TYR A 311 0.07 27.07 13.59
N SER A 312 -0.55 26.58 14.67
CA SER A 312 0.04 25.53 15.51
C SER A 312 -0.20 24.14 14.92
N ASP A 313 0.55 23.16 15.41
CA ASP A 313 0.45 21.75 15.04
C ASP A 313 -0.97 21.18 15.19
N VAL A 314 -1.70 21.65 16.20
CA VAL A 314 -3.09 21.24 16.46
C VAL A 314 -4.04 21.86 15.44
N ASP A 315 -3.74 23.05 14.95
CA ASP A 315 -4.56 23.72 13.94
C ASP A 315 -4.44 23.05 12.58
N LEU A 316 -3.27 22.46 12.26
CA LEU A 316 -3.06 21.71 11.01
C LEU A 316 -3.95 20.46 10.89
N LYS A 317 -4.50 19.97 12.01
CA LYS A 317 -5.42 18.83 12.06
C LYS A 317 -6.89 19.23 11.99
N LYS A 318 -7.20 20.52 11.85
CA LYS A 318 -8.58 20.98 11.65
C LYS A 318 -8.99 20.82 10.18
N PRO A 319 -10.30 20.75 9.88
CA PRO A 319 -10.75 20.77 8.49
C PRO A 319 -10.26 22.03 7.79
N LEU A 320 -9.65 21.85 6.62
CA LEU A 320 -9.11 22.94 5.80
C LEU A 320 -10.24 23.68 5.09
N LYS A 321 -10.12 25.00 5.02
CA LYS A 321 -10.97 25.87 4.22
C LYS A 321 -10.09 26.88 3.50
N VAL A 322 -10.10 26.83 2.17
CA VAL A 322 -9.34 27.79 1.36
C VAL A 322 -10.26 28.91 0.89
N ILE A 323 -9.80 30.16 1.00
CA ILE A 323 -10.51 31.36 0.56
C ILE A 323 -9.60 32.14 -0.38
N PHE A 324 -10.03 32.26 -1.64
CA PHE A 324 -9.40 33.18 -2.59
C PHE A 324 -9.91 34.60 -2.36
N ASP A 325 -9.01 35.51 -2.00
CA ASP A 325 -9.38 36.88 -1.68
C ASP A 325 -9.99 37.59 -2.91
N GLY A 326 -11.21 38.11 -2.76
CA GLY A 326 -11.96 38.77 -3.82
C GLY A 326 -12.88 37.85 -4.63
N GLU A 327 -12.97 36.56 -4.29
CA GLU A 327 -13.86 35.59 -4.94
C GLU A 327 -15.01 35.15 -4.02
N GLU A 328 -16.25 35.23 -4.50
CA GLU A 328 -17.42 34.69 -3.81
C GLU A 328 -17.56 33.19 -4.08
N ALA A 329 -16.69 32.37 -3.48
CA ALA A 329 -16.76 30.92 -3.57
C ALA A 329 -17.01 30.29 -2.18
N VAL A 330 -17.97 29.37 -2.12
CA VAL A 330 -18.16 28.50 -0.95
C VAL A 330 -17.37 27.23 -1.18
N ASP A 331 -16.34 27.01 -0.37
CA ASP A 331 -15.53 25.80 -0.45
C ASP A 331 -16.34 24.56 -0.03
N ALA A 332 -16.70 23.76 -1.03
CA ALA A 332 -17.28 22.42 -0.86
C ALA A 332 -16.31 21.32 -1.35
N GLY A 333 -15.00 21.60 -1.33
CA GLY A 333 -13.91 20.71 -1.74
C GLY A 333 -13.27 21.08 -3.09
N GLY A 334 -14.02 21.72 -3.99
CA GLY A 334 -13.49 22.14 -5.30
C GLY A 334 -12.41 23.22 -5.20
N VAL A 335 -12.58 24.20 -4.31
CA VAL A 335 -11.61 25.29 -4.09
C VAL A 335 -10.33 24.74 -3.46
N THR A 336 -10.47 23.87 -2.45
CA THR A 336 -9.32 23.18 -1.85
C THR A 336 -8.55 22.32 -2.86
N LYS A 337 -9.24 21.57 -3.73
CA LYS A 337 -8.59 20.80 -4.80
C LYS A 337 -7.82 21.70 -5.77
N GLU A 338 -8.45 22.79 -6.22
CA GLU A 338 -7.81 23.78 -7.10
C GLU A 338 -6.54 24.36 -6.47
N PHE A 339 -6.65 24.75 -5.20
CA PHE A 339 -5.56 25.33 -4.45
C PHE A 339 -4.33 24.41 -4.42
N PHE A 340 -4.50 23.13 -4.09
CA PHE A 340 -3.37 22.18 -4.09
C PHE A 340 -2.77 21.99 -5.48
N LEU A 341 -3.60 21.87 -6.51
CA LEU A 341 -3.12 21.71 -7.89
C LEU A 341 -2.27 22.89 -8.35
N LEU A 342 -2.73 24.12 -8.11
CA LEU A 342 -2.01 25.33 -8.50
C LEU A 342 -0.73 25.51 -7.67
N LEU A 343 -0.86 25.37 -6.35
CA LEU A 343 0.24 25.60 -5.42
C LEU A 343 1.38 24.60 -5.62
N LEU A 344 1.09 23.30 -5.73
CA LEU A 344 2.12 22.28 -5.91
C LEU A 344 2.73 22.31 -7.31
N LYS A 345 1.97 22.70 -8.34
CA LYS A 345 2.53 22.95 -9.68
C LYS A 345 3.57 24.08 -9.64
N GLU A 346 3.28 25.16 -8.92
CA GLU A 346 4.20 26.29 -8.79
C GLU A 346 5.42 25.95 -7.92
N LEU A 347 5.22 25.32 -6.75
CA LEU A 347 6.30 25.00 -5.81
C LEU A 347 7.29 23.95 -6.31
N LEU A 348 6.84 23.03 -7.17
CA LEU A 348 7.68 21.98 -7.73
C LEU A 348 8.36 22.39 -9.03
N ASP A 349 8.12 23.61 -9.51
CA ASP A 349 8.77 24.12 -10.70
C ASP A 349 10.30 24.24 -10.47
N PRO A 350 11.14 23.63 -11.31
CA PRO A 350 12.60 23.70 -11.19
C PRO A 350 13.17 25.12 -11.17
N VAL A 351 12.42 26.13 -11.64
CA VAL A 351 12.81 27.55 -11.59
C VAL A 351 13.03 28.03 -10.15
N TYR A 352 12.35 27.45 -9.15
CA TYR A 352 12.57 27.75 -7.74
C TYR A 352 13.89 27.17 -7.19
N GLY A 353 14.55 26.26 -7.93
CA GLY A 353 15.83 25.66 -7.55
C GLY A 353 15.77 24.65 -6.40
N MET A 354 14.58 24.39 -5.84
CA MET A 354 14.39 23.45 -4.72
C MET A 354 14.52 21.99 -5.14
N PHE A 355 14.10 21.68 -6.37
CA PHE A 355 14.12 20.33 -6.92
C PHE A 355 14.82 20.33 -8.28
N THR A 356 15.58 19.26 -8.53
CA THR A 356 16.27 19.00 -9.79
C THR A 356 15.39 18.10 -10.65
N HIS A 357 15.21 18.48 -11.91
CA HIS A 357 14.50 17.68 -12.91
C HIS A 357 15.43 16.71 -13.62
N TYR A 358 15.09 15.42 -13.57
CA TYR A 358 15.80 14.35 -14.27
C TYR A 358 15.13 14.12 -15.63
N THR A 359 15.76 14.61 -16.69
CA THR A 359 15.15 14.63 -18.04
C THR A 359 14.85 13.25 -18.61
N GLU A 360 15.62 12.21 -18.23
CA GLU A 360 15.40 10.84 -18.71
C GLU A 360 14.13 10.20 -18.12
N SER A 361 13.86 10.44 -16.84
CA SER A 361 12.75 9.85 -16.09
C SER A 361 11.54 10.78 -15.97
N ASN A 362 11.71 12.06 -16.27
CA ASN A 362 10.75 13.13 -16.00
C ASN A 362 10.36 13.23 -14.51
N LEU A 363 11.28 12.88 -13.62
CA LEU A 363 11.09 12.92 -12.17
C LEU A 363 11.82 14.10 -11.55
N LEU A 364 11.37 14.48 -10.36
CA LEU A 364 11.96 15.49 -9.51
C LEU A 364 12.67 14.82 -8.34
N TRP A 365 13.81 15.36 -7.94
CA TRP A 365 14.48 15.02 -6.69
C TRP A 365 14.98 16.28 -6.00
N PHE A 366 15.26 16.23 -4.70
CA PHE A 366 15.81 17.36 -3.96
C PHE A 366 17.15 17.80 -4.58
N SER A 367 17.32 19.11 -4.74
CA SER A 367 18.58 19.67 -5.25
C SER A 367 19.69 19.55 -4.20
N ASP A 368 20.85 18.99 -4.59
CA ASP A 368 22.08 18.89 -3.79
C ASP A 368 22.56 20.27 -3.31
N LYS A 369 22.47 21.27 -4.19
CA LYS A 369 22.72 22.68 -3.85
C LYS A 369 21.46 23.50 -4.03
N CYS A 370 20.96 24.03 -2.93
CA CYS A 370 19.79 24.89 -2.88
C CYS A 370 20.10 26.15 -2.07
N PHE A 371 19.73 27.31 -2.59
CA PHE A 371 19.87 28.60 -1.89
C PHE A 371 18.60 29.00 -1.12
N VAL A 372 17.55 28.18 -1.22
CA VAL A 372 16.28 28.40 -0.51
C VAL A 372 16.41 27.93 0.93
N GLU A 373 15.81 28.68 1.86
CA GLU A 373 15.83 28.36 3.29
C GLU A 373 15.14 27.02 3.58
N GLN A 374 15.65 26.28 4.57
CA GLN A 374 15.12 24.98 5.01
C GLN A 374 13.62 25.01 5.34
N ASN A 375 13.11 26.14 5.85
CA ASN A 375 11.70 26.33 6.19
C ASN A 375 10.76 26.11 5.00
N TRP A 376 11.21 26.37 3.78
CA TRP A 376 10.39 26.13 2.58
C TRP A 376 10.13 24.65 2.38
N PHE A 377 11.15 23.79 2.51
CA PHE A 377 10.98 22.34 2.42
C PHE A 377 10.02 21.83 3.51
N HIS A 378 10.12 22.36 4.72
CA HIS A 378 9.18 22.05 5.80
C HIS A 378 7.73 22.40 5.43
N LEU A 379 7.51 23.59 4.88
CA LEU A 379 6.17 24.03 4.48
C LEU A 379 5.63 23.22 3.29
N ILE A 380 6.45 22.86 2.31
CA ILE A 380 6.06 21.94 1.23
C ILE A 380 5.65 20.59 1.80
N GLY A 381 6.41 20.07 2.78
CA GLY A 381 6.05 18.87 3.51
C GLY A 381 4.65 18.97 4.12
N ILE A 382 4.36 20.07 4.83
CA ILE A 382 3.03 20.33 5.41
C ILE A 382 1.96 20.38 4.32
N ILE A 383 2.20 21.03 3.18
CA ILE A 383 1.24 21.13 2.07
C ILE A 383 0.94 19.74 1.48
N CYS A 384 1.96 18.92 1.24
CA CYS A 384 1.78 17.55 0.78
C CYS A 384 1.00 16.69 1.80
N GLY A 385 1.29 16.88 3.10
CA GLY A 385 0.53 16.24 4.17
C GLY A 385 -0.94 16.71 4.19
N LEU A 386 -1.20 18.02 4.10
CA LEU A 386 -2.56 18.56 4.05
C LEU A 386 -3.34 18.03 2.84
N ALA A 387 -2.71 17.86 1.68
CA ALA A 387 -3.38 17.30 0.50
C ALA A 387 -3.91 15.89 0.79
N ILE A 388 -3.07 15.01 1.37
CA ILE A 388 -3.45 13.64 1.74
C ILE A 388 -4.50 13.64 2.84
N TYR A 389 -4.30 14.46 3.88
CA TYR A 389 -5.20 14.56 5.03
C TYR A 389 -6.60 15.03 4.63
N ASN A 390 -6.72 15.79 3.53
CA ASN A 390 -7.97 16.22 2.91
C ASN A 390 -8.37 15.37 1.70
N SER A 391 -7.86 14.14 1.57
CA SER A 391 -8.24 13.18 0.51
C SER A 391 -8.07 13.72 -0.92
N THR A 392 -7.12 14.61 -1.13
CA THR A 392 -6.83 15.23 -2.43
C THR A 392 -5.64 14.53 -3.08
N VAL A 393 -5.88 13.92 -4.24
CA VAL A 393 -4.83 13.33 -5.08
C VAL A 393 -4.04 14.46 -5.74
N VAL A 394 -2.71 14.41 -5.65
CA VAL A 394 -1.84 15.38 -6.30
C VAL A 394 -0.73 14.68 -7.06
N ASP A 395 -0.49 15.14 -8.28
CA ASP A 395 0.52 14.58 -9.18
C ASP A 395 1.94 15.03 -8.79
N LEU A 396 2.47 14.39 -7.76
CA LEU A 396 3.85 14.59 -7.33
C LEU A 396 4.79 13.73 -8.20
N HIS A 397 5.66 14.39 -8.95
CA HIS A 397 6.61 13.73 -9.85
C HIS A 397 7.86 13.19 -9.12
N PHE A 398 7.71 12.68 -7.89
CA PHE A 398 8.82 12.10 -7.12
C PHE A 398 8.95 10.58 -7.36
N PRO A 399 10.17 10.02 -7.31
CA PRO A 399 10.40 8.57 -7.42
C PRO A 399 9.85 7.81 -6.20
N LEU A 400 9.74 6.47 -6.32
CA LEU A 400 9.39 5.57 -5.23
C LEU A 400 10.30 5.75 -4.00
N ALA A 401 11.56 6.15 -4.23
CA ALA A 401 12.54 6.45 -3.18
C ALA A 401 12.04 7.47 -2.14
N LEU A 402 11.24 8.47 -2.53
CA LEU A 402 10.69 9.44 -1.57
C LEU A 402 9.79 8.74 -0.53
N TYR A 403 8.89 7.90 -1.02
CA TYR A 403 7.91 7.18 -0.20
C TYR A 403 8.57 6.09 0.63
N LYS A 404 9.64 5.47 0.12
CA LYS A 404 10.51 4.59 0.92
C LYS A 404 11.11 5.34 2.10
N LYS A 405 11.73 6.49 1.86
CA LYS A 405 12.32 7.29 2.93
C LYS A 405 11.28 7.76 3.96
N LEU A 406 10.08 8.18 3.53
CA LEU A 406 8.98 8.57 4.44
C LEU A 406 8.49 7.43 5.36
N LEU A 407 8.73 6.18 4.97
CA LEU A 407 8.39 4.98 5.73
C LEU A 407 9.62 4.29 6.35
N ASP A 408 10.76 5.01 6.44
CA ASP A 408 12.02 4.50 6.96
C ASP A 408 12.54 3.23 6.24
N VAL A 409 12.22 3.08 4.95
CA VAL A 409 12.75 2.04 4.07
C VAL A 409 13.92 2.60 3.25
N LEU A 410 15.03 1.87 3.22
CA LEU A 410 16.21 2.26 2.44
C LEU A 410 15.97 2.11 0.93
N PRO A 411 16.26 3.14 0.12
CA PRO A 411 16.28 3.03 -1.32
C PRO A 411 17.37 2.05 -1.80
N THR A 412 17.11 1.38 -2.92
CA THR A 412 17.99 0.40 -3.56
C THR A 412 18.40 0.86 -4.96
N LEU A 413 19.25 0.07 -5.63
CA LEU A 413 19.66 0.35 -7.01
C LEU A 413 18.47 0.38 -7.99
N GLU A 414 17.43 -0.40 -7.75
CA GLU A 414 16.21 -0.36 -8.57
C GLU A 414 15.46 0.98 -8.43
N ASP A 415 15.49 1.61 -7.25
CA ASP A 415 14.91 2.95 -7.09
C ASP A 415 15.76 4.01 -7.79
N PHE A 416 17.09 3.84 -7.80
CA PHE A 416 17.95 4.75 -8.55
C PHE A 416 17.78 4.60 -10.06
N LYS A 417 17.47 3.40 -10.54
CA LYS A 417 17.14 3.14 -11.94
C LYS A 417 15.85 3.81 -12.39
N GLU A 418 14.90 4.01 -11.48
CA GLU A 418 13.71 4.83 -11.74
C GLU A 418 14.10 6.31 -11.89
N LEU A 419 14.97 6.83 -11.01
CA LEU A 419 15.38 8.24 -11.01
C LEU A 419 16.36 8.61 -12.14
N SER A 420 17.48 7.89 -12.26
CA SER A 420 18.54 8.08 -13.26
C SER A 420 18.89 6.73 -13.94
N PRO A 421 18.12 6.34 -14.97
CA PRO A 421 18.29 5.04 -15.64
C PRO A 421 19.70 4.80 -16.18
N THR A 422 20.33 5.81 -16.79
CA THR A 422 21.68 5.66 -17.37
C THR A 422 22.75 5.45 -16.30
N GLU A 423 22.74 6.22 -15.21
CA GLU A 423 23.70 6.05 -14.12
C GLU A 423 23.49 4.69 -13.44
N ALA A 424 22.25 4.31 -13.14
CA ALA A 424 21.96 3.02 -12.52
C ALA A 424 22.38 1.82 -13.38
N ARG A 425 22.21 1.90 -14.71
CA ARG A 425 22.74 0.87 -15.63
C ARG A 425 24.25 0.73 -15.52
N SER A 426 24.98 1.84 -15.36
CA SER A 426 26.44 1.82 -15.22
C SER A 426 26.87 1.17 -13.91
N LEU A 427 26.17 1.46 -12.80
CA LEU A 427 26.40 0.80 -11.51
C LEU A 427 26.04 -0.69 -11.56
N GLN A 428 24.95 -1.06 -12.23
CA GLN A 428 24.58 -2.46 -12.43
C GLN A 428 25.64 -3.22 -13.24
N GLN A 429 26.16 -2.61 -14.32
CA GLN A 429 27.27 -3.19 -15.10
C GLN A 429 28.52 -3.44 -14.26
N LEU A 430 28.86 -2.54 -13.33
CA LEU A 430 29.96 -2.73 -12.39
C LEU A 430 29.73 -3.95 -11.48
N LEU A 431 28.50 -4.14 -10.98
CA LEU A 431 28.13 -5.27 -10.12
C LEU A 431 28.12 -6.60 -10.88
N ASP A 432 27.67 -6.59 -12.13
CA ASP A 432 27.52 -7.78 -12.96
C ASP A 432 28.82 -8.17 -13.69
N TYR A 433 29.85 -7.32 -13.66
CA TYR A 433 31.13 -7.61 -14.30
C TYR A 433 31.79 -8.87 -13.72
N GLU A 434 32.07 -9.88 -14.54
CA GLU A 434 32.65 -11.14 -14.09
C GLU A 434 34.19 -11.15 -14.12
N GLY A 435 34.80 -10.21 -14.85
CA GLY A 435 36.25 -10.09 -15.02
C GLY A 435 37.00 -9.87 -13.69
N GLY A 436 38.28 -10.26 -13.67
CA GLY A 436 39.17 -10.09 -12.51
C GLY A 436 39.80 -8.69 -12.42
N ASP A 437 39.63 -7.89 -13.46
CA ASP A 437 40.31 -6.62 -13.77
C ASP A 437 39.38 -5.41 -13.60
N VAL A 438 38.52 -5.42 -12.58
CA VAL A 438 37.53 -4.35 -12.31
C VAL A 438 38.21 -2.98 -12.22
N GLU A 439 39.31 -2.89 -11.46
CA GLU A 439 40.04 -1.64 -11.26
C GLU A 439 40.56 -1.06 -12.58
N GLU A 440 41.22 -1.88 -13.41
CA GLU A 440 41.80 -1.46 -14.70
C GLU A 440 40.73 -1.16 -15.76
N THR A 441 39.58 -1.85 -15.69
CA THR A 441 38.49 -1.71 -16.66
C THR A 441 37.67 -0.45 -16.42
N PHE A 442 37.30 -0.19 -15.17
CA PHE A 442 36.39 0.89 -14.82
C PHE A 442 37.12 2.16 -14.39
N LEU A 443 38.35 2.05 -13.86
CA LEU A 443 39.17 3.18 -13.39
C LEU A 443 38.40 4.13 -12.46
N LEU A 444 37.58 3.57 -11.58
CA LEU A 444 36.80 4.31 -10.60
C LEU A 444 37.53 4.33 -9.25
N ASN A 445 37.30 5.38 -8.49
CA ASN A 445 37.63 5.48 -7.08
C ASN A 445 36.37 5.86 -6.28
N PHE A 446 36.46 5.94 -4.96
CA PHE A 446 35.33 6.35 -4.10
C PHE A 446 35.10 7.87 -4.10
N ALA A 447 35.29 8.53 -5.24
CA ALA A 447 34.96 9.93 -5.46
C ALA A 447 34.14 10.08 -6.75
N ILE A 448 33.16 10.99 -6.73
CA ILE A 448 32.29 11.27 -7.87
C ILE A 448 32.43 12.72 -8.29
N THR A 449 32.14 12.98 -9.55
CA THR A 449 32.13 14.33 -10.10
C THR A 449 30.70 14.82 -10.24
N ARG A 450 30.38 15.99 -9.67
CA ARG A 450 29.06 16.63 -9.80
C ARG A 450 29.21 17.98 -10.48
N GLU A 451 28.34 18.24 -11.44
CA GLU A 451 28.23 19.55 -12.09
C GLU A 451 27.09 20.33 -11.45
N ASN A 452 27.41 21.42 -10.77
CA ASN A 452 26.44 22.29 -10.11
C ASN A 452 26.66 23.73 -10.60
N TYR A 453 25.65 24.32 -11.27
CA TYR A 453 25.71 25.68 -11.81
C TYR A 453 26.93 25.96 -12.71
N GLY A 454 27.34 24.98 -13.52
CA GLY A 454 28.51 25.07 -14.41
C GLY A 454 29.86 24.95 -13.70
N MET A 455 29.86 24.63 -12.39
CA MET A 455 31.06 24.28 -11.64
C MET A 455 31.13 22.77 -11.41
N THR A 456 32.26 22.18 -11.76
CA THR A 456 32.56 20.77 -11.50
C THR A 456 33.19 20.63 -10.13
N GLU A 457 32.58 19.83 -9.26
CA GLU A 457 33.08 19.53 -7.91
C GLU A 457 33.33 18.03 -7.77
N ILE A 458 34.43 17.68 -7.13
CA ILE A 458 34.75 16.31 -6.75
C ILE A 458 34.23 16.08 -5.34
N LYS A 459 33.42 15.04 -5.18
CA LYS A 459 32.85 14.64 -3.90
C LYS A 459 33.34 13.25 -3.54
N GLU A 460 34.07 13.15 -2.44
CA GLU A 460 34.41 11.86 -1.85
C GLU A 460 33.16 11.21 -1.23
N LEU A 461 32.87 9.96 -1.60
CA LEU A 461 31.76 9.17 -1.06
C LEU A 461 32.10 8.58 0.32
N VAL A 462 33.39 8.37 0.59
CA VAL A 462 33.92 7.92 1.88
C VAL A 462 35.18 8.74 2.20
N PRO A 463 35.59 8.85 3.48
CA PRO A 463 36.79 9.62 3.83
C PRO A 463 38.05 9.15 3.10
N GLY A 464 38.70 10.03 2.34
CA GLY A 464 39.89 9.69 1.54
C GLY A 464 39.57 8.88 0.27
N GLY A 465 38.31 8.92 -0.18
CA GLY A 465 37.80 8.12 -1.29
C GLY A 465 38.53 8.32 -2.62
N GLU A 466 39.16 9.47 -2.86
CA GLU A 466 39.97 9.70 -4.06
C GLU A 466 41.16 8.72 -4.17
N SER A 467 41.67 8.24 -3.03
CA SER A 467 42.80 7.30 -2.96
C SER A 467 42.39 5.83 -2.91
N ILE A 468 41.09 5.54 -2.89
CA ILE A 468 40.57 4.16 -2.78
C ILE A 468 40.02 3.76 -4.15
N ALA A 469 40.76 2.91 -4.87
CA ALA A 469 40.32 2.36 -6.13
C ALA A 469 39.17 1.36 -5.96
N VAL A 470 38.26 1.32 -6.92
CA VAL A 470 37.15 0.35 -6.95
C VAL A 470 37.64 -0.94 -7.58
N ASP A 471 37.58 -2.03 -6.81
CA ASP A 471 38.00 -3.36 -7.19
C ASP A 471 36.84 -4.39 -7.06
N LYS A 472 37.15 -5.67 -7.30
CA LYS A 472 36.16 -6.75 -7.22
C LYS A 472 35.57 -6.95 -5.82
N ASN A 473 36.32 -6.63 -4.76
CA ASN A 473 35.93 -6.86 -3.38
C ASN A 473 35.08 -5.72 -2.83
N ASN A 474 35.35 -4.48 -3.23
CA ASN A 474 34.70 -3.28 -2.70
C ASN A 474 33.64 -2.66 -3.62
N ARG A 475 33.46 -3.15 -4.86
CA ARG A 475 32.44 -2.60 -5.81
C ARG A 475 31.02 -2.51 -5.25
N LYS A 476 30.62 -3.42 -4.36
CA LYS A 476 29.31 -3.35 -3.69
C LYS A 476 29.23 -2.17 -2.74
N GLU A 477 30.28 -1.96 -1.95
CA GLU A 477 30.42 -0.82 -1.04
C GLU A 477 30.45 0.50 -1.81
N PHE A 478 31.08 0.55 -2.99
CA PHE A 478 31.04 1.73 -3.86
C PHE A 478 29.61 2.05 -4.31
N VAL A 479 28.85 1.06 -4.79
CA VAL A 479 27.45 1.26 -5.19
C VAL A 479 26.59 1.69 -4.01
N GLU A 480 26.75 1.06 -2.84
CA GLU A 480 26.04 1.43 -1.61
C GLU A 480 26.37 2.87 -1.18
N ALA A 481 27.64 3.27 -1.22
CA ALA A 481 28.07 4.63 -0.91
C ALA A 481 27.53 5.65 -1.93
N TYR A 482 27.48 5.30 -3.21
CA TYR A 482 26.88 6.14 -4.26
C TYR A 482 25.40 6.38 -4.00
N LEU A 483 24.64 5.31 -3.70
CA LEU A 483 23.21 5.39 -3.39
C LEU A 483 22.96 6.17 -2.10
N CYS A 484 23.79 5.97 -1.08
CA CYS A 484 23.74 6.73 0.18
C CYS A 484 23.93 8.22 -0.07
N TYR A 485 24.91 8.60 -0.91
CA TYR A 485 25.12 9.98 -1.29
C TYR A 485 23.89 10.58 -1.97
N VAL A 486 23.37 9.94 -3.02
CA VAL A 486 22.25 10.47 -3.84
C VAL A 486 20.97 10.63 -3.02
N PHE A 487 20.62 9.61 -2.23
CA PHE A 487 19.33 9.59 -1.55
C PHE A 487 19.36 10.13 -0.11
N SER A 488 20.53 10.25 0.51
CA SER A 488 20.66 10.66 1.90
C SER A 488 21.61 11.83 2.09
N ASP A 489 22.91 11.68 1.79
CA ASP A 489 23.90 12.68 2.23
C ASP A 489 23.74 14.02 1.49
N SER A 490 23.53 14.00 0.17
CA SER A 490 23.39 15.21 -0.65
C SER A 490 22.13 16.02 -0.35
N VAL A 491 21.11 15.39 0.24
CA VAL A 491 19.77 15.98 0.40
C VAL A 491 19.29 15.94 1.85
N CYS A 492 20.19 15.66 2.81
CA CYS A 492 19.82 15.33 4.19
C CYS A 492 19.00 16.45 4.84
N GLU A 493 19.47 17.70 4.77
CA GLU A 493 18.80 18.83 5.40
C GLU A 493 17.43 19.13 4.78
N GLN A 494 17.37 19.15 3.43
CA GLN A 494 16.17 19.45 2.66
C GLN A 494 15.11 18.37 2.88
N TYR A 495 15.53 17.10 2.79
CA TYR A 495 14.66 15.96 3.03
C TYR A 495 14.17 15.92 4.48
N SER A 496 15.04 16.15 5.48
CA SER A 496 14.64 16.14 6.89
C SER A 496 13.60 17.23 7.19
N ALA A 497 13.77 18.43 6.63
CA ALA A 497 12.78 19.49 6.76
C ALA A 497 11.44 19.10 6.12
N PHE A 498 11.47 18.60 4.88
CA PHE A 498 10.27 18.11 4.16
C PHE A 498 9.56 16.98 4.91
N SER A 499 10.29 15.94 5.32
CA SER A 499 9.75 14.78 6.03
C SER A 499 9.13 15.20 7.36
N SER A 500 9.79 16.10 8.11
CA SER A 500 9.24 16.66 9.34
C SER A 500 7.91 17.38 9.10
N GLY A 501 7.80 18.18 8.04
CA GLY A 501 6.55 18.87 7.69
C GLY A 501 5.44 17.92 7.26
N PHE A 502 5.79 16.91 6.46
CA PHE A 502 4.86 15.90 5.97
C PHE A 502 4.26 15.07 7.12
N LEU A 503 5.13 14.52 7.98
CA LEU A 503 4.73 13.68 9.10
C LEU A 503 4.03 14.48 10.21
N LYS A 504 4.11 15.81 10.20
CA LYS A 504 3.36 16.66 11.12
C LYS A 504 1.86 16.55 10.93
N VAL A 505 1.41 16.42 9.69
CA VAL A 505 -0.01 16.34 9.32
C VAL A 505 -0.45 14.89 9.14
N CYS A 506 0.30 14.14 8.32
CA CYS A 506 -0.04 12.76 7.95
C CYS A 506 0.68 11.69 8.77
N GLY A 507 1.50 12.07 9.75
CA GLY A 507 2.17 11.11 10.60
C GLY A 507 1.19 10.38 11.51
N GLY A 508 1.55 9.14 11.85
CA GLY A 508 0.76 8.31 12.74
C GLY A 508 0.96 6.83 12.49
N GLU A 509 0.33 6.02 13.34
CA GLU A 509 0.39 4.56 13.25
C GLU A 509 -0.14 4.05 11.90
N ILE A 510 -1.19 4.68 11.36
CA ILE A 510 -1.85 4.22 10.13
C ILE A 510 -0.96 4.40 8.89
N LEU A 511 -0.18 5.48 8.81
CA LEU A 511 0.75 5.71 7.70
C LEU A 511 1.81 4.60 7.63
N SER A 512 2.29 4.13 8.79
CA SER A 512 3.30 3.05 8.88
C SER A 512 2.79 1.68 8.42
N LEU A 513 1.48 1.53 8.17
CA LEU A 513 0.88 0.29 7.70
C LEU A 513 1.00 0.10 6.17
N PHE A 514 1.33 1.17 5.45
CA PHE A 514 1.46 1.18 3.99
C PHE A 514 2.81 0.59 3.57
N GLN A 515 2.82 -0.05 2.39
CA GLN A 515 4.03 -0.27 1.63
C GLN A 515 4.37 1.00 0.82
N PRO A 516 5.65 1.25 0.47
CA PRO A 516 6.05 2.44 -0.28
C PRO A 516 5.26 2.66 -1.58
N SER A 517 5.00 1.59 -2.33
CA SER A 517 4.21 1.65 -3.58
C SER A 517 2.74 1.98 -3.34
N GLU A 518 2.19 1.57 -2.19
CA GLU A 518 0.81 1.90 -1.80
C GLU A 518 0.70 3.35 -1.36
N LEU A 519 1.69 3.84 -0.60
CA LEU A 519 1.76 5.24 -0.21
C LEU A 519 1.86 6.12 -1.45
N MET A 520 2.74 5.79 -2.40
CA MET A 520 2.84 6.50 -3.68
C MET A 520 1.51 6.50 -4.43
N ALA A 521 0.87 5.33 -4.58
CA ALA A 521 -0.40 5.20 -5.29
C ALA A 521 -1.56 5.97 -4.61
N MET A 522 -1.51 6.13 -3.29
CA MET A 522 -2.49 6.92 -2.54
C MET A 522 -2.29 8.43 -2.78
N VAL A 523 -1.03 8.89 -2.82
CA VAL A 523 -0.70 10.31 -3.01
C VAL A 523 -0.89 10.76 -4.46
N VAL A 524 -0.31 10.01 -5.40
CA VAL A 524 -0.24 10.35 -6.83
C VAL A 524 -1.44 9.80 -7.60
N GLY A 525 -2.12 8.80 -7.06
CA GLY A 525 -3.12 8.02 -7.79
C GLY A 525 -2.49 6.85 -8.55
N ASN A 526 -3.29 6.18 -9.37
CA ASN A 526 -2.86 5.04 -10.18
C ASN A 526 -3.20 5.26 -11.67
N SER A 527 -2.75 4.33 -12.52
CA SER A 527 -2.95 4.34 -13.97
C SER A 527 -3.74 3.11 -14.46
N ASN A 528 -4.57 2.51 -13.60
CA ASN A 528 -5.40 1.35 -13.96
C ASN A 528 -6.74 1.82 -14.54
N TYR A 529 -6.71 2.30 -15.78
CA TYR A 529 -7.86 2.92 -16.42
C TYR A 529 -8.98 1.91 -16.76
N ASN A 530 -10.19 2.14 -16.24
CA ASN A 530 -11.42 1.47 -16.65
C ASN A 530 -12.45 2.49 -17.16
N TRP A 531 -12.32 2.82 -18.45
CA TRP A 531 -13.12 3.86 -19.10
C TRP A 531 -14.62 3.57 -19.16
N GLU A 532 -15.02 2.29 -19.10
CA GLU A 532 -16.43 1.89 -19.05
C GLU A 532 -17.06 2.28 -17.70
N GLU A 533 -16.31 2.08 -16.61
CA GLU A 533 -16.77 2.46 -15.27
C GLU A 533 -16.85 3.99 -15.12
N MET A 534 -15.97 4.73 -15.80
CA MET A 534 -16.07 6.20 -15.87
C MET A 534 -17.35 6.66 -16.58
N GLU A 535 -17.74 6.01 -17.68
CA GLU A 535 -18.99 6.32 -18.39
C GLU A 535 -20.21 6.01 -17.53
N LYS A 536 -20.20 4.86 -16.85
CA LYS A 536 -21.30 4.41 -16.00
C LYS A 536 -21.56 5.36 -14.81
N ASN A 537 -20.50 5.96 -14.25
CA ASN A 537 -20.59 6.86 -13.11
C ASN A 537 -20.71 8.35 -13.49
N ALA A 538 -20.73 8.67 -14.78
CA ALA A 538 -20.87 10.04 -15.26
C ALA A 538 -22.25 10.62 -14.92
N VAL A 539 -22.26 11.87 -14.47
CA VAL A 539 -23.47 12.63 -14.18
C VAL A 539 -23.74 13.62 -15.29
N TYR A 540 -25.01 13.75 -15.67
CA TYR A 540 -25.44 14.68 -16.69
C TYR A 540 -26.27 15.80 -16.05
N LYS A 541 -26.00 17.05 -16.43
CA LYS A 541 -26.70 18.24 -15.94
C LYS A 541 -27.25 19.10 -17.08
N GLY A 542 -28.22 19.95 -16.76
CA GLY A 542 -28.91 20.80 -17.73
C GLY A 542 -29.88 19.98 -18.56
N GLU A 543 -29.78 20.09 -19.89
CA GLU A 543 -30.61 19.33 -20.83
C GLU A 543 -30.03 17.95 -21.16
N TYR A 544 -28.83 17.64 -20.68
CA TYR A 544 -28.18 16.37 -20.96
C TYR A 544 -28.66 15.24 -20.05
N THR A 545 -28.81 14.09 -20.66
CA THR A 545 -29.08 12.79 -20.04
C THR A 545 -28.21 11.74 -20.73
N ALA A 546 -28.07 10.56 -20.12
CA ALA A 546 -27.31 9.46 -20.71
C ALA A 546 -27.79 9.05 -22.12
N THR A 547 -29.07 9.31 -22.45
CA THR A 547 -29.65 8.99 -23.76
C THR A 547 -29.60 10.16 -24.75
N HIS A 548 -29.18 11.34 -24.32
CA HIS A 548 -29.10 12.52 -25.18
C HIS A 548 -28.14 12.30 -26.35
N ARG A 549 -28.52 12.74 -27.55
CA ARG A 549 -27.78 12.46 -28.79
C ARG A 549 -26.32 12.93 -28.73
N THR A 550 -26.08 14.15 -28.26
CA THR A 550 -24.71 14.71 -28.12
C THR A 550 -23.87 13.96 -27.09
N VAL A 551 -24.49 13.43 -26.02
CA VAL A 551 -23.80 12.63 -25.00
C VAL A 551 -23.37 11.28 -25.57
N ARG A 552 -24.25 10.62 -26.35
CA ARG A 552 -23.90 9.38 -27.06
C ARG A 552 -22.75 9.61 -28.03
N PHE A 553 -22.80 10.69 -28.80
CA PHE A 553 -21.69 11.07 -29.68
C PHE A 553 -20.39 11.31 -28.92
N PHE A 554 -20.45 11.92 -27.74
CA PHE A 554 -19.30 12.11 -26.88
C PHE A 554 -18.65 10.77 -26.50
N TRP A 555 -19.42 9.82 -25.96
CA TRP A 555 -18.88 8.53 -25.54
C TRP A 555 -18.39 7.68 -26.71
N GLU A 556 -19.09 7.69 -27.84
CA GLU A 556 -18.61 7.02 -29.05
C GLU A 556 -17.25 7.59 -29.50
N VAL A 557 -17.11 8.92 -29.57
CA VAL A 557 -15.86 9.57 -29.94
C VAL A 557 -14.76 9.30 -28.92
N PHE A 558 -15.10 9.37 -27.63
CA PHE A 558 -14.15 9.13 -26.55
C PHE A 558 -13.63 7.69 -26.57
N HIS A 559 -14.49 6.70 -26.76
CA HIS A 559 -14.08 5.29 -26.81
C HIS A 559 -13.22 4.96 -28.04
N GLU A 560 -13.45 5.65 -29.15
CA GLU A 560 -12.62 5.58 -30.36
C GLU A 560 -11.23 6.22 -30.20
N PHE A 561 -11.00 7.05 -29.17
CA PHE A 561 -9.68 7.64 -28.94
C PHE A 561 -8.63 6.59 -28.53
N PRO A 562 -7.37 6.74 -28.97
CA PRO A 562 -6.27 5.95 -28.45
C PRO A 562 -6.03 6.28 -26.97
N LEU A 563 -5.37 5.36 -26.25
CA LEU A 563 -5.12 5.49 -24.80
C LEU A 563 -4.48 6.83 -24.44
N GLU A 564 -3.47 7.27 -25.19
CA GLU A 564 -2.78 8.54 -24.94
C GLU A 564 -3.73 9.75 -25.01
N LYS A 565 -4.68 9.74 -25.95
CA LYS A 565 -5.66 10.82 -26.07
C LYS A 565 -6.75 10.75 -24.99
N LYS A 566 -7.07 9.54 -24.49
CA LYS A 566 -7.94 9.37 -23.31
C LYS A 566 -7.27 9.90 -22.04
N LYS A 567 -5.97 9.68 -21.86
CA LYS A 567 -5.17 10.27 -20.77
C LYS A 567 -5.12 11.79 -20.87
N GLN A 568 -4.87 12.34 -22.06
CA GLN A 568 -4.92 13.79 -22.28
C GLN A 568 -6.30 14.38 -21.98
N PHE A 569 -7.38 13.68 -22.33
CA PHE A 569 -8.73 14.11 -21.97
C PHE A 569 -8.93 14.09 -20.45
N LEU A 570 -8.44 13.05 -19.77
CA LEU A 570 -8.52 12.97 -18.31
C LEU A 570 -7.77 14.13 -17.66
N LEU A 571 -6.55 14.41 -18.12
CA LEU A 571 -5.75 15.56 -17.69
C LEU A 571 -6.47 16.90 -17.94
N PHE A 572 -7.06 17.07 -19.14
CA PHE A 572 -7.88 18.22 -19.48
C PHE A 572 -9.09 18.39 -18.54
N LEU A 573 -9.75 17.29 -18.14
CA LEU A 573 -10.97 17.32 -17.35
C LEU A 573 -10.72 17.42 -15.84
N THR A 574 -9.67 16.80 -15.32
CA THR A 574 -9.48 16.61 -13.86
C THR A 574 -8.24 17.32 -13.32
N GLY A 575 -7.34 17.77 -14.20
CA GLY A 575 -6.03 18.32 -13.85
C GLY A 575 -4.93 17.27 -13.64
N SER A 576 -5.23 15.98 -13.81
CA SER A 576 -4.25 14.88 -13.72
C SER A 576 -4.63 13.73 -14.66
N ASP A 577 -3.66 13.04 -15.24
CA ASP A 577 -3.89 11.79 -15.97
C ASP A 577 -3.93 10.55 -15.05
N ARG A 578 -3.83 10.75 -13.73
CA ARG A 578 -3.93 9.72 -12.70
C ARG A 578 -5.34 9.63 -12.14
N ILE A 579 -5.73 8.44 -11.71
CA ILE A 579 -7.03 8.19 -11.08
C ILE A 579 -6.87 7.94 -9.58
N PRO A 580 -7.89 8.25 -8.76
CA PRO A 580 -7.85 7.94 -7.34
C PRO A 580 -7.61 6.46 -7.07
N ILE A 581 -7.06 6.14 -5.89
CA ILE A 581 -6.74 4.76 -5.49
C ILE A 581 -7.96 3.83 -5.41
N HIS A 582 -9.16 4.39 -5.22
CA HIS A 582 -10.43 3.65 -5.29
C HIS A 582 -10.87 3.34 -6.74
N GLY A 583 -10.05 3.68 -7.74
CA GLY A 583 -10.30 3.43 -9.15
C GLY A 583 -11.25 4.44 -9.80
N MET A 584 -11.58 4.20 -11.06
CA MET A 584 -12.43 5.09 -11.87
C MET A 584 -13.88 5.17 -11.38
N GLU A 585 -14.35 4.18 -10.61
CA GLU A 585 -15.69 4.22 -10.00
C GLU A 585 -15.86 5.43 -9.07
N SER A 586 -14.80 5.77 -8.34
CA SER A 586 -14.78 6.95 -7.46
C SER A 586 -14.67 8.28 -8.22
N LEU A 587 -14.26 8.25 -9.50
CA LEU A 587 -14.12 9.45 -10.33
C LEU A 587 -15.48 9.82 -10.92
N ARG A 588 -16.17 10.75 -10.25
CA ARG A 588 -17.45 11.28 -10.73
C ARG A 588 -17.23 12.47 -11.65
N ILE A 589 -17.37 12.26 -12.96
CA ILE A 589 -17.36 13.35 -13.95
C ILE A 589 -18.76 13.91 -14.15
N VAL A 590 -18.85 15.20 -14.45
CA VAL A 590 -20.13 15.89 -14.73
C VAL A 590 -20.09 16.44 -16.15
N ILE A 591 -21.03 16.06 -17.01
CA ILE A 591 -21.18 16.63 -18.35
C ILE A 591 -22.42 17.52 -18.37
N GLN A 592 -22.22 18.81 -18.64
CA GLN A 592 -23.25 19.82 -18.57
C GLN A 592 -23.48 20.46 -19.95
N SER A 593 -24.75 20.62 -20.32
CA SER A 593 -25.12 21.33 -21.55
C SER A 593 -24.92 22.83 -21.39
N THR A 594 -24.29 23.47 -22.37
CA THR A 594 -24.20 24.94 -22.43
C THR A 594 -25.17 25.55 -23.44
N THR A 595 -25.49 26.82 -23.24
CA THR A 595 -26.23 27.65 -24.22
C THR A 595 -25.33 28.17 -25.34
N ALA A 596 -24.02 27.88 -25.31
CA ALA A 596 -23.07 28.31 -26.32
C ALA A 596 -23.33 27.64 -27.67
N GLU A 597 -23.00 28.36 -28.74
CA GLU A 597 -23.10 27.86 -30.10
C GLU A 597 -22.11 26.73 -30.39
N GLU A 598 -22.40 25.89 -31.38
CA GLU A 598 -21.60 24.71 -31.76
C GLU A 598 -20.20 25.02 -32.29
N HIS A 599 -19.88 26.29 -32.53
CA HIS A 599 -18.54 26.68 -32.95
C HIS A 599 -17.56 26.82 -31.78
N TYR A 600 -18.05 26.93 -30.54
CA TYR A 600 -17.23 26.97 -29.34
C TYR A 600 -16.64 25.59 -29.02
N LEU A 601 -15.54 25.59 -28.27
CA LEU A 601 -14.91 24.38 -27.73
C LEU A 601 -15.63 23.94 -26.45
N PRO A 602 -15.60 22.65 -26.09
CA PRO A 602 -15.96 22.24 -24.75
C PRO A 602 -14.95 22.82 -23.75
N VAL A 603 -15.43 23.18 -22.55
CA VAL A 603 -14.62 23.78 -21.48
C VAL A 603 -14.65 22.87 -20.26
N ALA A 604 -13.48 22.62 -19.68
CA ALA A 604 -13.37 21.81 -18.47
C ALA A 604 -13.15 22.71 -17.24
N HIS A 605 -13.80 22.37 -16.14
CA HIS A 605 -13.57 22.93 -14.81
C HIS A 605 -13.00 21.82 -13.94
N THR A 606 -11.66 21.74 -13.90
CA THR A 606 -10.89 20.64 -13.28
C THR A 606 -11.17 20.46 -11.79
N CYS A 607 -11.52 21.55 -11.10
CA CYS A 607 -11.88 21.58 -9.68
C CYS A 607 -13.13 20.74 -9.38
N TYR A 608 -14.05 20.64 -10.35
CA TYR A 608 -15.34 19.95 -10.21
C TYR A 608 -15.47 18.73 -11.11
N ASN A 609 -14.40 18.36 -11.85
CA ASN A 609 -14.42 17.35 -12.91
C ASN A 609 -15.60 17.57 -13.88
N LEU A 610 -15.89 18.85 -14.20
CA LEU A 610 -17.06 19.25 -14.97
C LEU A 610 -16.66 19.62 -16.39
N LEU A 611 -17.35 19.04 -17.37
CA LEU A 611 -17.23 19.35 -18.78
C LEU A 611 -18.47 20.11 -19.25
N ASP A 612 -18.31 21.41 -19.50
CA ASP A 612 -19.28 22.24 -20.18
C ASP A 612 -19.18 21.99 -21.69
N MET A 613 -20.22 21.36 -22.25
CA MET A 613 -20.23 20.94 -23.65
C MET A 613 -21.39 21.60 -24.43
N PRO A 614 -21.10 22.28 -25.55
CA PRO A 614 -22.11 22.76 -26.48
C PRO A 614 -22.90 21.63 -27.14
N ARG A 615 -24.12 21.93 -27.59
CA ARG A 615 -25.01 20.98 -28.29
C ARG A 615 -24.57 20.73 -29.73
N TYR A 616 -23.51 19.94 -29.93
CA TYR A 616 -23.06 19.57 -31.27
C TYR A 616 -24.09 18.69 -32.01
N GLN A 617 -24.42 19.06 -33.24
CA GLN A 617 -25.41 18.37 -34.08
C GLN A 617 -24.90 17.05 -34.68
N THR A 618 -23.59 16.93 -34.92
CA THR A 618 -22.98 15.77 -35.59
C THR A 618 -21.77 15.25 -34.83
N LYS A 619 -21.48 13.95 -35.00
CA LYS A 619 -20.35 13.26 -34.38
C LYS A 619 -19.02 13.83 -34.86
N GLU A 620 -18.93 14.23 -36.12
CA GLU A 620 -17.72 14.79 -36.74
C GLU A 620 -17.36 16.15 -36.14
N ILE A 621 -18.34 17.02 -35.90
CA ILE A 621 -18.13 18.31 -35.25
C ILE A 621 -17.64 18.09 -33.82
N LEU A 622 -18.31 17.21 -33.06
CA LEU A 622 -17.91 16.87 -31.70
C LEU A 622 -16.48 16.34 -31.66
N ARG A 623 -16.14 15.36 -32.53
CA ARG A 623 -14.79 14.78 -32.61
C ARG A 623 -13.73 15.85 -32.84
N ARG A 624 -13.95 16.74 -33.81
CA ARG A 624 -13.01 17.82 -34.13
C ARG A 624 -12.85 18.78 -32.95
N ARG A 625 -13.96 19.20 -32.33
CA ARG A 625 -13.96 20.18 -31.23
C ARG A 625 -13.37 19.62 -29.95
N LEU A 626 -13.75 18.40 -29.58
CA LEU A 626 -13.20 17.70 -28.42
C LEU A 626 -11.70 17.44 -28.60
N THR A 627 -11.28 16.96 -29.77
CA THR A 627 -9.87 16.78 -30.11
C THR A 627 -9.09 18.09 -29.95
N GLN A 628 -9.62 19.18 -30.52
CA GLN A 628 -8.97 20.48 -30.44
C GLN A 628 -8.85 20.98 -29.00
N ALA A 629 -9.88 20.82 -28.17
CA ALA A 629 -9.84 21.22 -26.77
C ALA A 629 -8.79 20.43 -25.96
N VAL A 630 -8.72 19.11 -26.19
CA VAL A 630 -7.78 18.21 -25.51
C VAL A 630 -6.33 18.42 -25.96
N GLU A 631 -6.10 18.86 -27.20
CA GLU A 631 -4.74 19.11 -27.72
C GLU A 631 -4.23 20.53 -27.42
N GLN A 632 -5.13 21.48 -27.12
CA GLN A 632 -4.77 22.91 -26.98
C GLN A 632 -4.86 23.44 -25.54
N TYR A 633 -5.17 22.61 -24.53
CA TYR A 633 -5.44 23.11 -23.17
C TYR A 633 -4.22 23.75 -22.48
N GLU A 634 -2.98 23.36 -22.83
CA GLU A 634 -1.79 24.00 -22.25
C GLU A 634 -1.65 25.49 -22.64
N GLY A 635 -2.24 25.89 -23.77
CA GLY A 635 -2.25 27.26 -24.28
C GLY A 635 -3.31 28.18 -23.68
N PHE A 636 -4.22 27.66 -22.82
CA PHE A 636 -5.32 28.43 -22.21
C PHE A 636 -5.15 28.66 -20.70
N SER A 637 -3.92 28.56 -20.21
CA SER A 637 -3.56 28.96 -18.85
C SER A 637 -3.86 30.47 -18.67
N LEU A 638 -5.03 30.76 -18.09
CA LEU A 638 -5.42 32.01 -17.38
C LEU A 638 -4.99 33.34 -18.04
N VAL A 639 -5.94 34.02 -18.69
CA VAL A 639 -5.93 35.50 -18.78
C VAL A 639 -6.48 36.06 -17.48
#